data_AF-A0A8J8TPV0-F1
#
_entry.id   AF-A0A8J8TPV0-F1
#
_cell.length_a   1.000
_cell.length_b   1.000
_cell.length_c   1.000
_cell.angle_alpha   90.00
_cell.angle_beta   90.00
_cell.angle_gamma   90.00
#
_symmetry.space_group_name_H-M   'P 1'
#
loop_
_entity.id
_entity.type
_entity.pdbx_description
1 polymer ?
#
loop_
_entity_poly.entity_id
_entity_poly.type
_entity_poly.pdbx_seq_one_letter_code
_entity_poly.pdbx_strand_id
1 'polypeptide(L)'
;MTPRNLNRRTLLKLTGAGALTTTVGASSASATASSDERGPVILLGIDAEDGGVGGHGSINTYVDVVESVLEHVANDGDGILVIGEAAATTPNEITQFWDEIADQTGEDVTYVGGATDIEQQAFDPFTLVAVVSAEGAMGGPDPDSGIAEAEGLTDSENEALISRAGDIATFVNDGGGLIGFSQGHIDPPELTNPWGYIGEIGDFETEVGLSYERIDPTDEGDEIGITTDLNVCCWHDVFLEFPDFLDVLAVQADDDEPHRGEPVALGGVQQLLPDVSLENHLIIFSYSRDHTASYHFEVSGEVEEDPQAGDAPFDHRFVTRGDEEDVINGGRVEGGIAGGGDAYRFSGDLESFSIDRNGDYVFAYLNNEPLDDWTAAHQPHHLVMTGGDSDDHVIPYDFEVSATVGQSERAHDAPVDGDLITDDPEDTIRERTVEGALAGGIDAYYYADDLTQFRIDDCDHGSVQIWIDGTEVDPCSITEEDEGPVEGEEAVYISPEYFRPSVPFEMGLESGMDGFSIDCGDQDPQREYRLQYFVYSDDDDPPAPAMSFLIDENTDVDTDGWYEFLDEYEECPELNYYQVHYDRVADEDIPEDEEEELEDDPDVEFFSCKRAELTGTFEEGDVPVAWYTWYDESAGDQPFAQLGVRVGDEIDAPFTGTIVFEIDEAYSERQIIENSDEVTIGIGERGINGSGITGFDLGGEGEYDFQNPYDCLEEVRPEQPSLTVEEVVYDEESRYEATFSYENPNEAPIPVGPYVESEFVSGTTDSEPPEVLTVGENLFTVEWTPESEDERLVWELNLSEWGYDEPVRAETEPAGEYDVGEPELDVTIADTNTPVEAGEFLEVTANIENTGDTEATQQINLIVGHDPERLDSETVSVNPSETETIILGYETPLVDNDQEFPVRVESEDDADEQTVLVYGTAEEEPPEAEEETQEEEPPEEDELSEEELPEEDDQPPEEDELPEEEQEQPPEEDEQPPEEDRPEEEPLEEEEELIG
;
A
#
# COMPACT_ATOMS: atom_id res chain seq x y z
N MET A 1 -26.35 52.63 -28.96
CA MET A 1 -27.09 52.88 -27.70
C MET A 1 -28.37 52.07 -27.74
N THR A 2 -28.22 50.81 -27.36
CA THR A 2 -29.23 49.78 -27.11
C THR A 2 -28.61 48.96 -25.96
N PRO A 3 -29.34 48.60 -24.89
CA PRO A 3 -28.69 48.15 -23.67
C PRO A 3 -28.22 46.70 -23.76
N ARG A 4 -27.06 46.46 -23.14
CA ARG A 4 -26.38 45.18 -22.91
C ARG A 4 -27.33 44.14 -22.31
N ASN A 5 -27.26 42.92 -22.82
CA ASN A 5 -27.73 41.73 -22.11
C ASN A 5 -26.88 41.59 -20.85
N LEU A 6 -27.52 41.57 -19.68
CA LEU A 6 -26.87 41.20 -18.43
C LEU A 6 -26.82 39.67 -18.36
N ASN A 7 -25.64 39.16 -18.00
CA ASN A 7 -25.34 37.75 -17.80
C ASN A 7 -26.29 37.12 -16.75
N ARG A 8 -26.75 35.89 -17.02
CA ARG A 8 -27.79 35.19 -16.24
C ARG A 8 -27.31 34.70 -14.87
N ARG A 9 -26.00 34.58 -14.63
CA ARG A 9 -25.43 34.06 -13.36
C ARG A 9 -25.44 35.05 -12.19
N THR A 10 -25.53 36.37 -12.41
CA THR A 10 -25.56 37.36 -11.29
C THR A 10 -26.93 37.47 -10.56
N LEU A 11 -28.00 36.85 -11.07
CA LEU A 11 -29.35 37.03 -10.49
C LEU A 11 -29.74 36.04 -9.38
N LEU A 12 -28.97 34.97 -9.14
CA LEU A 12 -29.34 33.95 -8.13
C LEU A 12 -28.82 34.23 -6.71
N LYS A 13 -27.80 35.09 -6.53
CA LYS A 13 -27.19 35.33 -5.19
C LYS A 13 -27.91 36.39 -4.31
N LEU A 14 -29.11 36.88 -4.66
CA LEU A 14 -29.68 38.09 -4.02
C LEU A 14 -31.13 38.05 -3.50
N THR A 15 -31.77 36.89 -3.30
CA THR A 15 -33.10 36.84 -2.65
C THR A 15 -33.21 35.78 -1.56
N GLY A 16 -33.04 36.19 -0.30
CA GLY A 16 -33.24 35.32 0.86
C GLY A 16 -33.35 36.03 2.21
N ALA A 17 -34.08 37.15 2.33
CA ALA A 17 -34.39 37.74 3.63
C ALA A 17 -35.86 38.20 3.70
N GLY A 18 -36.70 37.47 4.45
CA GLY A 18 -38.07 37.93 4.78
C GLY A 18 -39.10 36.88 5.21
N ALA A 19 -38.94 36.33 6.43
CA ALA A 19 -39.93 35.80 7.39
C ALA A 19 -41.34 35.32 6.94
N LEU A 20 -41.70 34.06 7.28
CA LEU A 20 -42.72 33.74 8.32
C LEU A 20 -42.75 32.23 8.70
N THR A 21 -42.58 31.99 10.01
CA THR A 21 -42.79 30.81 10.87
C THR A 21 -43.69 29.65 10.40
N THR A 22 -43.17 28.41 10.45
CA THR A 22 -43.77 27.26 11.17
C THR A 22 -42.71 26.17 11.44
N THR A 23 -42.65 25.69 12.68
CA THR A 23 -41.69 24.72 13.25
C THR A 23 -42.01 23.27 12.88
N VAL A 24 -41.03 22.55 12.32
CA VAL A 24 -40.71 21.11 12.56
C VAL A 24 -39.20 20.95 12.32
N GLY A 25 -38.50 20.25 13.23
CA GLY A 25 -37.05 20.10 13.22
C GLY A 25 -36.51 19.40 11.97
N ALA A 26 -35.37 19.89 11.48
CA ALA A 26 -34.55 19.23 10.48
C ALA A 26 -33.12 19.20 11.04
N SER A 27 -32.55 17.99 11.04
CA SER A 27 -31.13 17.73 11.21
C SER A 27 -30.33 18.56 10.21
N SER A 28 -29.22 19.13 10.65
CA SER A 28 -28.21 19.71 9.78
C SER A 28 -27.48 18.58 9.06
N ALA A 29 -28.07 18.07 7.99
CA ALA A 29 -27.32 17.41 6.93
C ALA A 29 -26.76 18.52 6.05
N SER A 30 -25.43 18.61 5.98
CA SER A 30 -24.77 19.31 4.89
C SER A 30 -25.23 18.60 3.62
N ALA A 31 -25.94 19.32 2.74
CA ALA A 31 -26.25 18.80 1.43
C ALA A 31 -24.95 18.86 0.63
N THR A 32 -24.22 17.75 0.56
CA THR A 32 -23.32 17.48 -0.55
C THR A 32 -24.17 17.56 -1.82
N ALA A 33 -23.80 18.44 -2.74
CA ALA A 33 -24.28 18.34 -4.10
C ALA A 33 -23.71 17.03 -4.64
N SER A 34 -24.56 16.14 -5.17
CA SER A 34 -24.05 15.12 -6.09
C SER A 34 -23.77 15.85 -7.40
N SER A 35 -22.53 15.76 -7.88
CA SER A 35 -22.16 16.17 -9.24
C SER A 35 -21.90 14.89 -10.01
N ASP A 36 -22.97 14.29 -10.52
CA ASP A 36 -22.94 13.06 -11.33
C ASP A 36 -22.37 13.32 -12.76
N GLU A 37 -21.60 14.39 -12.97
CA GLU A 37 -21.13 14.86 -14.28
C GLU A 37 -19.63 15.20 -14.17
N ARG A 38 -18.77 14.42 -14.86
CA ARG A 38 -17.35 14.79 -15.03
C ARG A 38 -17.22 15.93 -16.03
N GLY A 39 -16.03 16.51 -16.14
CA GLY A 39 -15.77 17.68 -16.95
C GLY A 39 -15.75 17.41 -18.47
N PRO A 40 -16.13 18.40 -19.29
CA PRO A 40 -16.02 18.31 -20.75
C PRO A 40 -14.56 18.32 -21.22
N VAL A 41 -14.20 17.40 -22.11
CA VAL A 41 -12.90 17.34 -22.78
C VAL A 41 -13.10 17.61 -24.28
N ILE A 42 -12.31 18.52 -24.85
CA ILE A 42 -12.27 18.79 -26.29
C ILE A 42 -10.81 18.76 -26.77
N LEU A 43 -10.50 17.92 -27.74
CA LEU A 43 -9.16 17.78 -28.32
C LEU A 43 -9.23 18.09 -29.81
N LEU A 44 -8.36 19.00 -30.27
CA LEU A 44 -8.40 19.52 -31.64
C LEU A 44 -7.00 19.45 -32.24
N GLY A 45 -6.82 18.63 -33.28
CA GLY A 45 -5.55 18.49 -34.01
C GLY A 45 -5.19 19.68 -34.93
N ILE A 46 -5.63 20.90 -34.60
CA ILE A 46 -5.37 22.14 -35.36
C ILE A 46 -4.49 23.08 -34.55
N ASP A 47 -3.58 23.78 -35.23
CA ASP A 47 -2.73 24.87 -34.74
C ASP A 47 -3.54 26.18 -34.56
N ALA A 48 -4.61 26.12 -33.76
CA ALA A 48 -5.66 27.14 -33.72
C ALA A 48 -5.17 28.58 -33.50
N GLU A 49 -4.10 28.74 -32.73
CA GLU A 49 -3.55 30.04 -32.40
C GLU A 49 -2.62 30.63 -33.47
N ASP A 50 -2.21 29.87 -34.48
CA ASP A 50 -1.28 30.33 -35.50
C ASP A 50 -1.88 31.49 -36.33
N GLY A 51 -1.14 32.59 -36.45
CA GLY A 51 -1.64 33.85 -37.02
C GLY A 51 -2.47 34.72 -36.07
N GLY A 52 -2.72 34.28 -34.83
CA GLY A 52 -3.53 34.96 -33.82
C GLY A 52 -5.02 35.08 -34.19
N VAL A 53 -5.68 36.18 -33.80
CA VAL A 53 -7.12 36.36 -34.03
C VAL A 53 -7.48 36.31 -35.51
N GLY A 54 -8.12 35.21 -35.91
CA GLY A 54 -8.57 34.99 -37.28
C GLY A 54 -7.51 34.41 -38.22
N GLY A 55 -6.38 33.95 -37.70
CA GLY A 55 -5.30 33.29 -38.45
C GLY A 55 -5.76 31.93 -38.97
N HIS A 56 -5.96 30.98 -38.06
CA HIS A 56 -6.43 29.63 -38.36
C HIS A 56 -7.93 29.47 -38.19
N GLY A 57 -8.70 30.20 -39.00
CA GLY A 57 -10.17 30.14 -38.99
C GLY A 57 -10.82 31.27 -38.19
N SER A 58 -12.15 31.23 -38.06
CA SER A 58 -12.90 32.30 -37.40
C SER A 58 -12.77 32.20 -35.88
N ILE A 59 -12.36 33.28 -35.20
CA ILE A 59 -12.33 33.32 -33.73
C ILE A 59 -13.68 32.95 -33.08
N ASN A 60 -14.80 33.27 -33.74
CA ASN A 60 -16.12 32.89 -33.21
C ASN A 60 -16.32 31.37 -33.12
N THR A 61 -15.67 30.59 -33.98
CA THR A 61 -15.75 29.12 -33.91
C THR A 61 -15.12 28.62 -32.61
N TYR A 62 -13.95 29.15 -32.25
CA TYR A 62 -13.28 28.82 -31.00
C TYR A 62 -14.03 29.36 -29.78
N VAL A 63 -14.65 30.55 -29.88
CA VAL A 63 -15.55 31.06 -28.84
C VAL A 63 -16.75 30.13 -28.65
N ASP A 64 -17.38 29.64 -29.72
CA ASP A 64 -18.51 28.71 -29.61
C ASP A 64 -18.08 27.39 -28.94
N VAL A 65 -16.88 26.86 -29.25
CA VAL A 65 -16.30 25.67 -28.59
C VAL A 65 -16.06 25.92 -27.10
N VAL A 66 -15.41 27.03 -26.74
CA VAL A 66 -15.13 27.39 -25.34
C VAL A 66 -16.44 27.65 -24.57
N GLU A 67 -17.42 28.34 -25.16
CA GLU A 67 -18.74 28.52 -24.54
C GLU A 67 -19.43 27.17 -24.32
N SER A 68 -19.31 26.22 -25.26
CA SER A 68 -19.84 24.87 -25.08
C SER A 68 -19.21 24.18 -23.87
N VAL A 69 -17.89 24.23 -23.72
CA VAL A 69 -17.19 23.66 -22.55
C VAL A 69 -17.67 24.34 -21.26
N LEU A 70 -17.66 25.67 -21.19
CA LEU A 70 -18.08 26.43 -20.00
C LEU A 70 -19.57 26.25 -19.62
N GLU A 71 -20.41 25.83 -20.56
CA GLU A 71 -21.81 25.48 -20.30
C GLU A 71 -21.97 24.10 -19.63
N HIS A 72 -20.97 23.22 -19.75
CA HIS A 72 -21.01 21.82 -19.31
C HIS A 72 -20.03 21.46 -18.19
N VAL A 73 -19.14 22.37 -17.77
CA VAL A 73 -18.34 22.23 -16.54
C VAL A 73 -19.23 22.16 -15.29
N ALA A 74 -18.84 21.33 -14.34
CA ALA A 74 -19.51 21.12 -13.05
C ALA A 74 -18.71 21.62 -11.84
N ASN A 75 -17.44 21.99 -12.03
CA ASN A 75 -16.58 22.48 -10.95
C ASN A 75 -16.92 23.92 -10.50
N ASP A 76 -16.42 24.29 -9.32
CA ASP A 76 -16.65 25.61 -8.70
C ASP A 76 -15.54 26.64 -9.01
N GLY A 77 -14.60 26.31 -9.89
CA GLY A 77 -13.49 27.18 -10.32
C GLY A 77 -13.96 28.42 -11.09
N ASP A 78 -13.04 29.37 -11.33
CA ASP A 78 -13.30 30.63 -12.04
C ASP A 78 -12.17 30.92 -13.06
N GLY A 79 -12.53 31.33 -14.27
CA GLY A 79 -11.57 31.69 -15.32
C GLY A 79 -10.91 30.51 -16.05
N ILE A 80 -9.99 30.85 -16.94
CA ILE A 80 -9.30 29.94 -17.87
C ILE A 80 -7.80 29.96 -17.57
N LEU A 81 -7.20 28.79 -17.35
CA LEU A 81 -5.75 28.61 -17.31
C LEU A 81 -5.26 28.21 -18.70
N VAL A 82 -4.32 28.96 -19.26
CA VAL A 82 -3.67 28.68 -20.54
C VAL A 82 -2.23 28.26 -20.30
N ILE A 83 -1.89 27.04 -20.70
CA ILE A 83 -0.59 26.38 -20.49
C ILE A 83 0.18 26.34 -21.80
N GLY A 84 1.49 26.62 -21.75
CA GLY A 84 2.42 26.64 -22.89
C GLY A 84 2.70 28.04 -23.42
N GLU A 85 2.41 29.08 -22.63
CA GLU A 85 2.85 30.44 -22.91
C GLU A 85 2.88 31.23 -21.60
N ALA A 86 4.00 31.91 -21.31
CA ALA A 86 4.10 32.78 -20.16
C ALA A 86 3.42 34.15 -20.42
N ALA A 87 2.99 34.84 -19.37
CA ALA A 87 2.40 36.17 -19.51
C ALA A 87 3.37 37.17 -20.20
N ALA A 88 3.14 37.42 -21.49
CA ALA A 88 4.05 38.22 -22.30
C ALA A 88 3.88 39.74 -22.08
N THR A 89 4.99 40.46 -21.98
CA THR A 89 4.97 41.95 -21.91
C THR A 89 4.60 42.61 -23.25
N THR A 90 4.69 41.87 -24.35
CA THR A 90 4.27 42.25 -25.70
C THR A 90 3.34 41.15 -26.21
N PRO A 91 2.11 41.47 -26.65
CA PRO A 91 1.20 40.44 -27.15
C PRO A 91 1.78 39.68 -28.35
N ASN A 92 1.64 38.37 -28.32
CA ASN A 92 1.92 37.42 -29.39
C ASN A 92 0.62 36.80 -29.90
N GLU A 93 0.71 35.73 -30.69
CA GLU A 93 -0.43 35.10 -31.35
C GLU A 93 -1.33 34.36 -30.36
N ILE A 94 -0.76 33.56 -29.46
CA ILE A 94 -1.45 32.85 -28.37
C ILE A 94 -2.17 33.84 -27.45
N THR A 95 -1.46 34.85 -26.93
CA THR A 95 -2.06 35.82 -26.01
C THR A 95 -3.17 36.63 -26.67
N GLN A 96 -3.04 37.03 -27.95
CA GLN A 96 -4.13 37.70 -28.66
C GLN A 96 -5.34 36.80 -28.91
N PHE A 97 -5.10 35.52 -29.21
CA PHE A 97 -6.16 34.54 -29.45
C PHE A 97 -7.00 34.34 -28.18
N TRP A 98 -6.34 33.99 -27.07
CA TRP A 98 -7.00 33.71 -25.80
C TRP A 98 -7.56 34.97 -25.12
N ASP A 99 -6.91 36.14 -25.23
CA ASP A 99 -7.47 37.41 -24.75
C ASP A 99 -8.76 37.80 -25.51
N GLU A 100 -8.85 37.52 -26.81
CA GLU A 100 -10.08 37.80 -27.58
C GLU A 100 -11.20 36.81 -27.23
N ILE A 101 -10.89 35.55 -26.92
CA ILE A 101 -11.85 34.59 -26.36
C ILE A 101 -12.36 35.11 -25.00
N ALA A 102 -11.45 35.49 -24.09
CA ALA A 102 -11.76 36.04 -22.78
C ALA A 102 -12.66 37.28 -22.86
N ASP A 103 -12.35 38.22 -23.77
CA ASP A 103 -13.14 39.42 -24.00
C ASP A 103 -14.58 39.12 -24.49
N GLN A 104 -14.77 38.02 -25.23
CA GLN A 104 -16.06 37.63 -25.80
C GLN A 104 -16.90 36.77 -24.84
N THR A 105 -16.29 35.79 -24.15
CA THR A 105 -16.95 34.94 -23.15
C THR A 105 -17.20 35.71 -21.84
N GLY A 106 -16.29 36.62 -21.50
CA GLY A 106 -16.27 37.37 -20.25
C GLY A 106 -15.58 36.64 -19.10
N GLU A 107 -14.81 35.60 -19.39
CA GLU A 107 -13.93 34.89 -18.45
C GLU A 107 -12.58 35.60 -18.31
N ASP A 108 -11.93 35.45 -17.15
CA ASP A 108 -10.55 35.92 -16.95
C ASP A 108 -9.55 34.82 -17.40
N VAL A 109 -8.44 35.21 -18.05
CA VAL A 109 -7.38 34.27 -18.48
C VAL A 109 -6.11 34.45 -17.64
N THR A 110 -5.51 33.32 -17.25
CA THR A 110 -4.20 33.24 -16.61
C THR A 110 -3.26 32.41 -17.48
N TYR A 111 -2.04 32.90 -17.70
CA TYR A 111 -1.03 32.28 -18.55
C TYR A 111 0.09 31.67 -17.71
N VAL A 112 0.49 30.44 -18.05
CA VAL A 112 1.60 29.72 -17.43
C VAL A 112 2.48 29.13 -18.52
N GLY A 113 3.77 29.44 -18.43
CA GLY A 113 4.82 28.89 -19.27
C GLY A 113 6.12 28.78 -18.49
N GLY A 114 6.98 27.86 -18.90
CA GLY A 114 8.15 27.35 -18.20
C GLY A 114 7.83 26.06 -17.43
N ALA A 115 8.61 25.01 -17.69
CA ALA A 115 8.44 23.68 -17.08
C ALA A 115 8.25 23.73 -15.55
N THR A 116 9.12 24.46 -14.84
CA THR A 116 9.05 24.61 -13.37
C THR A 116 7.78 25.31 -12.88
N ASP A 117 7.25 26.27 -13.65
CA ASP A 117 6.02 26.98 -13.27
C ASP A 117 4.79 26.09 -13.53
N ILE A 118 4.84 25.24 -14.57
CA ILE A 118 3.82 24.22 -14.86
C ILE A 118 3.80 23.14 -13.76
N GLU A 119 4.97 22.62 -13.36
CA GLU A 119 5.11 21.64 -12.27
C GLU A 119 4.46 22.11 -10.97
N GLN A 120 4.47 23.42 -10.69
CA GLN A 120 3.91 24.01 -9.47
C GLN A 120 2.50 24.58 -9.62
N GLN A 121 1.94 24.58 -10.84
CA GLN A 121 0.65 25.21 -11.10
C GLN A 121 -0.49 24.38 -10.50
N ALA A 122 -1.38 25.05 -9.75
CA ALA A 122 -2.62 24.45 -9.23
C ALA A 122 -3.76 24.58 -10.26
N PHE A 123 -4.55 23.53 -10.46
CA PHE A 123 -5.65 23.53 -11.43
C PHE A 123 -7.02 23.86 -10.82
N ASP A 124 -7.29 23.42 -9.57
CA ASP A 124 -8.58 23.61 -8.86
C ASP A 124 -9.18 25.03 -8.88
N PRO A 125 -8.38 26.12 -8.87
CA PRO A 125 -8.95 27.47 -8.92
C PRO A 125 -9.67 27.81 -10.23
N PHE A 126 -9.42 27.06 -11.31
CA PHE A 126 -9.85 27.41 -12.67
C PHE A 126 -11.08 26.62 -13.10
N THR A 127 -11.91 27.23 -13.96
CA THR A 127 -13.04 26.53 -14.59
C THR A 127 -12.58 25.64 -15.75
N LEU A 128 -11.56 26.09 -16.48
CA LEU A 128 -11.09 25.48 -17.72
C LEU A 128 -9.56 25.51 -17.75
N VAL A 129 -8.96 24.37 -18.10
CA VAL A 129 -7.55 24.27 -18.48
C VAL A 129 -7.45 24.15 -20.00
N ALA A 130 -6.63 24.99 -20.61
CA ALA A 130 -6.37 25.00 -22.04
C ALA A 130 -4.88 24.79 -22.31
N VAL A 131 -4.56 23.77 -23.12
CA VAL A 131 -3.21 23.46 -23.57
C VAL A 131 -3.06 23.95 -25.00
N VAL A 132 -2.13 24.88 -25.21
CA VAL A 132 -1.92 25.55 -26.51
C VAL A 132 -1.25 24.63 -27.52
N SER A 133 -1.23 25.07 -28.78
CA SER A 133 -0.48 24.38 -29.84
C SER A 133 1.03 24.33 -29.54
N ALA A 134 1.69 23.23 -29.93
CA ALA A 134 3.14 23.06 -29.77
C ALA A 134 3.95 24.15 -30.51
N GLU A 135 5.15 24.47 -30.00
CA GLU A 135 6.07 25.49 -30.57
C GLU A 135 6.18 25.38 -32.10
N GLY A 136 6.49 24.18 -32.59
CA GLY A 136 6.66 23.90 -34.00
C GLY A 136 5.38 23.79 -34.82
N ALA A 137 4.19 23.76 -34.22
CA ALA A 137 2.93 23.75 -34.97
C ALA A 137 2.65 25.12 -35.60
N MET A 138 3.13 26.21 -34.99
CA MET A 138 2.83 27.57 -35.43
C MET A 138 3.86 28.08 -36.44
N GLY A 139 3.39 28.56 -37.60
CA GLY A 139 4.23 29.14 -38.66
C GLY A 139 4.75 30.55 -38.36
N GLY A 140 4.28 31.16 -37.27
CA GLY A 140 4.64 32.49 -36.78
C GLY A 140 3.89 33.61 -37.51
N PRO A 141 3.87 34.83 -36.92
CA PRO A 141 3.05 35.92 -37.41
C PRO A 141 3.59 36.47 -38.73
N ASP A 142 2.69 37.05 -39.55
CA ASP A 142 3.11 37.86 -40.69
C ASP A 142 4.15 38.89 -40.18
N PRO A 143 5.38 38.93 -40.72
CA PRO A 143 6.43 39.82 -40.24
C PRO A 143 6.06 41.31 -40.37
N ASP A 144 5.01 41.65 -41.13
CA ASP A 144 4.44 43.00 -41.22
C ASP A 144 3.25 43.26 -40.24
N SER A 145 2.82 42.26 -39.46
CA SER A 145 1.70 42.34 -38.48
C SER A 145 2.05 43.20 -37.26
N GLY A 146 3.33 43.22 -36.86
CA GLY A 146 3.80 43.89 -35.65
C GLY A 146 3.45 43.15 -34.35
N ILE A 147 3.07 41.87 -34.45
CA ILE A 147 2.83 40.92 -33.37
C ILE A 147 4.14 40.18 -33.06
N ALA A 148 4.38 39.83 -31.79
CA ALA A 148 5.53 38.99 -31.42
C ALA A 148 5.25 37.52 -31.77
N GLU A 149 6.28 36.76 -32.15
CA GLU A 149 6.15 35.30 -32.32
C GLU A 149 5.86 34.68 -30.95
N ALA A 150 4.95 33.71 -30.91
CA ALA A 150 4.68 32.93 -29.70
C ALA A 150 5.65 31.74 -29.64
N GLU A 151 6.00 31.32 -28.42
CA GLU A 151 6.86 30.14 -28.22
C GLU A 151 6.03 28.87 -28.25
N GLY A 152 4.74 28.87 -27.85
CA GLY A 152 3.92 27.65 -27.84
C GLY A 152 4.41 26.61 -26.84
N LEU A 153 3.76 25.43 -26.81
CA LEU A 153 4.14 24.39 -25.87
C LEU A 153 5.48 23.75 -26.30
N THR A 154 6.50 23.90 -25.46
CA THR A 154 7.83 23.30 -25.67
C THR A 154 7.90 21.86 -25.15
N ASP A 155 8.89 21.07 -25.59
CA ASP A 155 9.08 19.68 -25.12
C ASP A 155 9.21 19.59 -23.60
N SER A 156 10.02 20.47 -23.01
CA SER A 156 10.23 20.51 -21.55
C SER A 156 8.96 20.89 -20.77
N GLU A 157 8.09 21.71 -21.34
CA GLU A 157 6.81 22.05 -20.73
C GLU A 157 5.80 20.92 -20.88
N ASN A 158 5.83 20.22 -22.02
CA ASN A 158 5.01 19.03 -22.24
C ASN A 158 5.41 17.87 -21.32
N GLU A 159 6.71 17.63 -21.12
CA GLU A 159 7.22 16.66 -20.13
C GLU A 159 6.73 17.02 -18.71
N ALA A 160 6.85 18.29 -18.31
CA ALA A 160 6.33 18.76 -17.03
C ALA A 160 4.81 18.57 -16.92
N LEU A 161 4.06 18.73 -18.02
CA LEU A 161 2.62 18.52 -18.04
C LEU A 161 2.25 17.03 -17.98
N ILE A 162 3.03 16.15 -18.62
CA ILE A 162 2.89 14.69 -18.56
C ILE A 162 3.10 14.19 -17.13
N SER A 163 4.10 14.70 -16.41
CA SER A 163 4.29 14.38 -14.99
C SER A 163 3.11 14.82 -14.10
N ARG A 164 2.21 15.65 -14.62
CA ARG A 164 0.98 16.12 -13.95
C ARG A 164 -0.29 15.50 -14.57
N ALA A 165 -0.18 14.45 -15.40
CA ALA A 165 -1.34 13.84 -16.06
C ALA A 165 -2.44 13.40 -15.07
N GLY A 166 -2.05 12.85 -13.91
CA GLY A 166 -3.00 12.49 -12.84
C GLY A 166 -3.75 13.68 -12.24
N ASP A 167 -3.12 14.85 -12.15
CA ASP A 167 -3.79 16.07 -11.68
C ASP A 167 -4.74 16.63 -12.74
N ILE A 168 -4.42 16.50 -14.02
CA ILE A 168 -5.31 16.87 -15.12
C ILE A 168 -6.53 15.94 -15.13
N ALA A 169 -6.32 14.64 -14.96
CA ALA A 169 -7.40 13.67 -14.83
C ALA A 169 -8.29 13.98 -13.62
N THR A 170 -7.69 14.25 -12.46
CA THR A 170 -8.43 14.66 -11.25
C THR A 170 -9.25 15.92 -11.50
N PHE A 171 -8.65 16.95 -12.09
CA PHE A 171 -9.32 18.21 -12.41
C PHE A 171 -10.53 18.01 -13.35
N VAL A 172 -10.38 17.19 -14.39
CA VAL A 172 -11.49 16.82 -15.29
C VAL A 172 -12.54 16.01 -14.54
N ASN A 173 -12.12 15.06 -13.71
CA ASN A 173 -13.02 14.20 -12.94
C ASN A 173 -13.87 15.00 -11.94
N ASP A 174 -13.31 16.06 -11.37
CA ASP A 174 -13.99 17.01 -10.47
C ASP A 174 -14.89 18.01 -11.22
N GLY A 175 -15.06 17.84 -12.54
CA GLY A 175 -15.98 18.62 -13.35
C GLY A 175 -15.35 19.81 -14.07
N GLY A 176 -14.01 19.95 -14.06
CA GLY A 176 -13.27 20.99 -14.78
C GLY A 176 -13.19 20.73 -16.28
N GLY A 177 -13.21 21.78 -17.11
CA GLY A 177 -13.14 21.62 -18.56
C GLY A 177 -11.70 21.50 -19.07
N LEU A 178 -11.45 20.69 -20.10
CA LEU A 178 -10.15 20.60 -20.78
C LEU A 178 -10.30 20.90 -22.28
N ILE A 179 -9.42 21.77 -22.80
CA ILE A 179 -9.23 21.98 -24.23
C ILE A 179 -7.76 21.78 -24.57
N GLY A 180 -7.47 20.94 -25.57
CA GLY A 180 -6.12 20.81 -26.13
C GLY A 180 -6.10 21.09 -27.63
N PHE A 181 -5.08 21.80 -28.09
CA PHE A 181 -4.82 22.04 -29.52
C PHE A 181 -3.66 21.18 -30.05
N SER A 182 -3.32 21.35 -31.33
CA SER A 182 -2.34 20.50 -32.04
C SER A 182 -1.02 20.36 -31.32
N GLN A 183 -0.56 19.11 -31.17
CA GLN A 183 0.73 18.77 -30.61
C GLN A 183 1.73 18.29 -31.69
N GLY A 184 1.34 18.39 -32.97
CA GLY A 184 2.15 17.97 -34.11
C GLY A 184 3.01 19.07 -34.75
N HIS A 185 4.22 18.68 -35.16
CA HIS A 185 5.16 19.49 -35.95
C HIS A 185 5.55 18.79 -37.26
N ILE A 186 5.78 19.55 -38.33
CA ILE A 186 6.32 19.04 -39.61
C ILE A 186 7.84 19.25 -39.66
N ASP A 187 8.55 18.27 -39.10
CA ASP A 187 9.99 17.96 -39.30
C ASP A 187 11.06 18.99 -38.84
N PRO A 188 11.84 18.70 -37.76
CA PRO A 188 11.84 17.48 -36.95
C PRO A 188 10.90 17.58 -35.74
N PRO A 189 10.22 16.48 -35.34
CA PRO A 189 9.21 16.52 -34.27
C PRO A 189 9.80 17.06 -32.96
N GLU A 190 9.16 18.09 -32.40
CA GLU A 190 9.65 18.81 -31.21
C GLU A 190 9.09 18.24 -29.90
N LEU A 191 7.96 17.51 -29.91
CA LEU A 191 7.44 16.85 -28.71
C LEU A 191 7.71 15.35 -28.72
N THR A 192 8.36 14.86 -27.67
CA THR A 192 8.73 13.44 -27.51
C THR A 192 7.51 12.55 -27.22
N ASN A 193 6.49 13.09 -26.54
CA ASN A 193 5.25 12.40 -26.23
C ASN A 193 4.04 13.36 -26.38
N PRO A 194 3.62 13.66 -27.63
CA PRO A 194 2.49 14.54 -27.88
C PRO A 194 1.22 13.93 -27.30
N TRP A 195 0.37 14.76 -26.67
CA TRP A 195 -0.84 14.32 -25.95
C TRP A 195 -0.58 13.41 -24.73
N GLY A 196 0.66 13.19 -24.28
CA GLY A 196 0.91 12.35 -23.11
C GLY A 196 0.23 12.84 -21.82
N TYR A 197 -0.04 14.15 -21.71
CA TYR A 197 -0.69 14.76 -20.55
C TYR A 197 -2.16 14.34 -20.35
N ILE A 198 -2.79 13.70 -21.33
CA ILE A 198 -4.14 13.13 -21.21
C ILE A 198 -4.13 11.61 -20.98
N GLY A 199 -2.97 10.98 -20.79
CA GLY A 199 -2.87 9.52 -20.62
C GLY A 199 -3.69 8.97 -19.44
N GLU A 200 -3.82 9.75 -18.37
CA GLU A 200 -4.64 9.38 -17.18
C GLU A 200 -6.14 9.69 -17.35
N ILE A 201 -6.55 10.34 -18.46
CA ILE A 201 -7.96 10.51 -18.84
C ILE A 201 -8.45 9.27 -19.62
N GLY A 202 -7.54 8.57 -20.28
CA GLY A 202 -7.78 7.31 -20.98
C GLY A 202 -6.72 7.04 -22.04
N ASP A 203 -6.81 5.89 -22.70
CA ASP A 203 -5.83 5.49 -23.70
C ASP A 203 -6.04 6.23 -25.02
N PHE A 204 -4.97 6.83 -25.55
CA PHE A 204 -4.97 7.51 -26.84
C PHE A 204 -3.81 7.00 -27.71
N GLU A 205 -4.11 6.68 -28.96
CA GLU A 205 -3.11 6.53 -30.02
C GLU A 205 -3.28 7.69 -31.01
N THR A 206 -2.20 8.44 -31.27
CA THR A 206 -2.24 9.59 -32.18
C THR A 206 -1.15 9.51 -33.24
N GLU A 207 -1.43 10.02 -34.43
CA GLU A 207 -0.42 10.29 -35.45
C GLU A 207 -0.34 11.81 -35.65
N VAL A 208 0.86 12.36 -35.47
CA VAL A 208 1.14 13.80 -35.49
C VAL A 208 2.07 14.19 -36.64
N GLY A 209 2.28 15.48 -36.85
CA GLY A 209 3.20 16.00 -37.88
C GLY A 209 2.67 15.88 -39.30
N LEU A 210 1.36 15.77 -39.43
CA LEU A 210 0.65 15.78 -40.70
C LEU A 210 0.47 17.22 -41.20
N SER A 211 -0.05 17.37 -42.41
CA SER A 211 -0.39 18.67 -42.98
C SER A 211 -1.53 18.53 -43.95
N TYR A 212 -2.72 18.95 -43.56
CA TYR A 212 -3.91 18.90 -44.41
C TYR A 212 -4.84 20.09 -44.12
N GLU A 213 -5.71 20.42 -45.09
CA GLU A 213 -6.52 21.64 -45.05
C GLU A 213 -8.01 21.36 -44.83
N ARG A 214 -8.44 20.10 -44.96
CA ARG A 214 -9.87 19.76 -45.04
C ARG A 214 -10.30 18.74 -44.00
N ILE A 215 -11.39 19.09 -43.33
CA ILE A 215 -12.15 18.25 -42.42
C ILE A 215 -13.59 18.12 -42.93
N ASP A 216 -14.25 17.03 -42.54
CA ASP A 216 -15.70 16.87 -42.60
C ASP A 216 -16.22 16.80 -41.15
N PRO A 217 -16.90 17.84 -40.63
CA PRO A 217 -17.52 17.83 -39.31
C PRO A 217 -18.62 16.76 -39.20
N THR A 218 -18.77 16.19 -38.02
CA THR A 218 -19.91 15.33 -37.65
C THR A 218 -21.10 16.20 -37.20
N ASP A 219 -22.25 15.55 -36.93
CA ASP A 219 -23.41 16.29 -36.40
C ASP A 219 -23.07 16.83 -34.99
N GLU A 220 -22.29 16.09 -34.21
CA GLU A 220 -21.80 16.43 -32.87
C GLU A 220 -20.84 17.63 -32.91
N GLY A 221 -19.89 17.65 -33.85
CA GLY A 221 -18.99 18.80 -34.03
C GLY A 221 -19.71 20.07 -34.48
N ASP A 222 -20.66 19.95 -35.41
CA ASP A 222 -21.48 21.08 -35.88
C ASP A 222 -22.30 21.71 -34.73
N GLU A 223 -22.69 20.92 -33.71
CA GLU A 223 -23.45 21.41 -32.54
C GLU A 223 -22.64 22.33 -31.63
N ILE A 224 -21.32 22.12 -31.52
CA ILE A 224 -20.43 22.90 -30.66
C ILE A 224 -19.61 23.96 -31.43
N GLY A 225 -19.89 24.13 -32.73
CA GLY A 225 -19.29 25.17 -33.56
C GLY A 225 -18.16 24.73 -34.48
N ILE A 226 -17.74 23.46 -34.42
CA ILE A 226 -16.76 22.89 -35.36
C ILE A 226 -17.45 22.69 -36.70
N THR A 227 -17.11 23.53 -37.67
CA THR A 227 -17.72 23.52 -39.00
C THR A 227 -16.65 23.52 -40.08
N THR A 228 -17.07 23.36 -41.34
CA THR A 228 -16.18 23.50 -42.51
C THR A 228 -15.53 24.88 -42.67
N ASP A 229 -15.85 25.86 -41.82
CA ASP A 229 -15.09 27.12 -41.73
C ASP A 229 -13.66 26.90 -41.20
N LEU A 230 -13.40 25.77 -40.54
CA LEU A 230 -12.06 25.28 -40.17
C LEU A 230 -11.40 24.43 -41.28
N ASN A 231 -11.90 24.49 -42.52
CA ASN A 231 -11.14 24.02 -43.68
C ASN A 231 -10.03 25.03 -44.02
N VAL A 232 -9.03 25.07 -43.15
CA VAL A 232 -7.86 25.95 -43.20
C VAL A 232 -6.62 25.07 -43.09
N CYS A 233 -5.55 25.42 -43.79
CA CYS A 233 -4.26 24.80 -43.49
C CYS A 233 -3.69 25.53 -42.27
N CYS A 234 -3.24 24.84 -41.21
CA CYS A 234 -3.01 23.38 -41.21
C CYS A 234 -3.60 22.59 -40.01
N TRP A 235 -4.20 21.44 -40.30
CA TRP A 235 -4.41 20.39 -39.31
C TRP A 235 -3.21 19.43 -39.35
N HIS A 236 -2.83 18.93 -38.17
CA HIS A 236 -1.56 18.23 -37.96
C HIS A 236 -1.70 16.88 -37.29
N ASP A 237 -2.80 16.62 -36.60
CA ASP A 237 -2.96 15.42 -35.77
C ASP A 237 -4.19 14.62 -36.22
N VAL A 238 -4.11 13.29 -36.07
CA VAL A 238 -5.28 12.39 -36.11
C VAL A 238 -5.26 11.48 -34.89
N PHE A 239 -6.44 11.10 -34.41
CA PHE A 239 -6.62 10.17 -33.30
C PHE A 239 -7.02 8.79 -33.85
N LEU A 240 -6.22 7.77 -33.57
CA LEU A 240 -6.37 6.40 -34.06
C LEU A 240 -7.12 5.52 -33.05
N GLU A 241 -6.80 5.69 -31.76
CA GLU A 241 -7.48 5.07 -30.62
C GLU A 241 -7.79 6.15 -29.57
N PHE A 242 -8.96 6.05 -28.94
CA PHE A 242 -9.42 6.99 -27.92
C PHE A 242 -10.60 6.38 -27.13
N PRO A 243 -10.89 6.86 -25.91
CA PRO A 243 -11.97 6.32 -25.09
C PRO A 243 -13.37 6.52 -25.70
N ASP A 244 -14.25 5.53 -25.50
CA ASP A 244 -15.62 5.50 -26.03
C ASP A 244 -16.54 6.63 -25.53
N PHE A 245 -16.15 7.36 -24.47
CA PHE A 245 -16.91 8.50 -23.97
C PHE A 245 -16.69 9.77 -24.81
N LEU A 246 -15.68 9.79 -25.70
CA LEU A 246 -15.43 10.89 -26.61
C LEU A 246 -16.13 10.64 -27.95
N ASP A 247 -16.96 11.59 -28.35
CA ASP A 247 -17.56 11.60 -29.69
C ASP A 247 -16.57 12.17 -30.71
N VAL A 248 -16.57 11.61 -31.91
CA VAL A 248 -15.84 12.18 -33.05
C VAL A 248 -16.56 13.45 -33.51
N LEU A 249 -15.86 14.59 -33.46
CA LEU A 249 -16.40 15.90 -33.84
C LEU A 249 -16.10 16.27 -35.30
N ALA A 250 -15.00 15.77 -35.84
CA ALA A 250 -14.66 15.91 -37.25
C ALA A 250 -13.69 14.81 -37.69
N VAL A 251 -13.66 14.54 -39.00
CA VAL A 251 -12.72 13.59 -39.62
C VAL A 251 -11.91 14.23 -40.75
N GLN A 252 -10.74 13.67 -41.02
CA GLN A 252 -9.85 14.10 -42.11
C GLN A 252 -10.56 13.90 -43.47
N ALA A 253 -10.60 14.94 -44.31
CA ALA A 253 -11.34 14.94 -45.58
C ALA A 253 -10.50 15.26 -46.83
N ASP A 254 -9.17 15.34 -46.71
CA ASP A 254 -8.28 15.55 -47.86
C ASP A 254 -7.92 14.23 -48.55
N ASP A 255 -8.40 14.09 -49.79
CA ASP A 255 -8.29 12.86 -50.58
C ASP A 255 -6.84 12.48 -50.95
N ASP A 256 -5.91 13.45 -50.91
CA ASP A 256 -4.51 13.30 -51.35
C ASP A 256 -3.52 13.17 -50.17
N GLU A 257 -4.00 13.21 -48.92
CA GLU A 257 -3.20 13.16 -47.68
C GLU A 257 -3.47 11.84 -46.89
N PRO A 258 -2.56 11.39 -46.00
CA PRO A 258 -2.74 10.16 -45.23
C PRO A 258 -3.87 10.27 -44.19
N HIS A 259 -4.26 9.13 -43.59
CA HIS A 259 -5.29 9.05 -42.54
C HIS A 259 -6.66 9.64 -42.90
N ARG A 260 -7.02 9.61 -44.18
CA ARG A 260 -8.33 10.08 -44.65
C ARG A 260 -9.48 9.31 -44.01
N GLY A 261 -10.36 10.05 -43.33
CA GLY A 261 -11.52 9.53 -42.62
C GLY A 261 -11.27 9.24 -41.15
N GLU A 262 -10.03 9.35 -40.68
CA GLU A 262 -9.72 9.23 -39.26
C GLU A 262 -10.16 10.50 -38.48
N PRO A 263 -10.51 10.38 -37.20
CA PRO A 263 -10.85 11.49 -36.32
C PRO A 263 -9.72 12.53 -36.20
N VAL A 264 -10.09 13.80 -36.24
CA VAL A 264 -9.16 14.95 -36.12
C VAL A 264 -9.54 15.88 -34.96
N ALA A 265 -10.79 15.75 -34.52
CA ALA A 265 -11.35 16.49 -33.41
C ALA A 265 -12.22 15.53 -32.60
N LEU A 266 -11.99 15.49 -31.29
CA LEU A 266 -12.71 14.66 -30.33
C LEU A 266 -13.34 15.55 -29.27
N GLY A 267 -14.48 15.11 -28.74
CA GLY A 267 -15.01 15.75 -27.56
C GLY A 267 -16.19 15.04 -26.96
N GLY A 268 -16.34 15.23 -25.65
CA GLY A 268 -17.37 14.54 -24.90
C GLY A 268 -17.39 15.00 -23.45
N VAL A 269 -18.48 14.63 -22.77
CA VAL A 269 -18.60 14.70 -21.33
C VAL A 269 -18.74 13.26 -20.88
N GLN A 270 -17.86 12.79 -20.01
CA GLN A 270 -18.02 11.46 -19.44
C GLN A 270 -19.32 11.45 -18.63
N GLN A 271 -20.35 10.79 -19.17
CA GLN A 271 -21.55 10.50 -18.41
C GLN A 271 -21.24 9.32 -17.51
N LEU A 272 -21.47 9.48 -16.20
CA LEU A 272 -21.55 8.33 -15.31
C LEU A 272 -22.63 7.40 -15.88
N LEU A 273 -22.22 6.23 -16.37
CA LEU A 273 -23.09 5.06 -16.29
C LEU A 273 -23.53 4.94 -14.83
N PRO A 274 -24.78 4.55 -14.53
CA PRO A 274 -25.25 4.47 -13.15
C PRO A 274 -24.22 3.74 -12.32
N ASP A 275 -23.70 4.44 -11.31
CA ASP A 275 -22.60 4.02 -10.45
C ASP A 275 -22.68 2.52 -10.14
N VAL A 276 -21.86 1.75 -10.85
CA VAL A 276 -21.13 0.67 -10.25
C VAL A 276 -19.74 1.25 -10.06
N SER A 277 -19.59 2.09 -9.04
CA SER A 277 -18.26 2.42 -8.54
C SER A 277 -17.61 1.08 -8.29
N LEU A 278 -16.59 0.74 -9.09
CA LEU A 278 -15.78 -0.44 -8.84
C LEU A 278 -14.85 -0.09 -7.67
N GLU A 279 -15.48 0.12 -6.52
CA GLU A 279 -14.95 0.68 -5.29
C GLU A 279 -13.92 -0.25 -4.63
N ASN A 280 -13.90 -1.51 -5.04
CA ASN A 280 -12.99 -2.50 -4.53
C ASN A 280 -11.89 -2.85 -5.54
N HIS A 281 -10.74 -3.22 -5.01
CA HIS A 281 -9.56 -3.61 -5.74
C HIS A 281 -9.05 -4.95 -5.22
N LEU A 282 -9.07 -5.98 -6.08
CA LEU A 282 -8.55 -7.29 -5.77
C LEU A 282 -7.29 -7.53 -6.59
N ILE A 283 -6.25 -7.99 -5.93
CA ILE A 283 -4.95 -8.23 -6.55
C ILE A 283 -4.40 -9.56 -6.10
N ILE A 284 -3.77 -10.29 -7.00
CA ILE A 284 -3.21 -11.62 -6.75
C ILE A 284 -1.85 -11.67 -7.43
N PHE A 285 -0.77 -11.92 -6.71
CA PHE A 285 0.56 -11.86 -7.31
C PHE A 285 1.56 -12.85 -6.70
N SER A 286 2.65 -13.09 -7.43
CA SER A 286 3.84 -13.79 -6.95
C SER A 286 5.14 -13.17 -7.50
N TYR A 287 6.16 -13.09 -6.65
CA TYR A 287 7.50 -12.59 -7.02
C TYR A 287 8.36 -13.61 -7.77
N SER A 288 7.93 -14.87 -7.82
CA SER A 288 8.69 -15.94 -8.46
C SER A 288 7.83 -16.68 -9.46
N ARG A 289 8.45 -17.04 -10.59
CA ARG A 289 7.81 -17.90 -11.60
C ARG A 289 7.65 -19.35 -11.16
N ASP A 290 8.37 -19.75 -10.11
CA ASP A 290 8.26 -21.08 -9.53
C ASP A 290 7.03 -21.18 -8.59
N HIS A 291 6.43 -20.05 -8.25
CA HIS A 291 5.26 -19.93 -7.39
C HIS A 291 4.02 -19.59 -8.23
N THR A 292 3.36 -20.64 -8.70
CA THR A 292 2.14 -20.54 -9.50
C THR A 292 0.91 -20.53 -8.62
N ALA A 293 -0.15 -19.85 -9.03
CA ALA A 293 -1.47 -20.04 -8.43
C ALA A 293 -2.58 -20.02 -9.48
N SER A 294 -3.64 -20.77 -9.20
CA SER A 294 -4.91 -20.63 -9.91
C SER A 294 -5.95 -20.10 -8.94
N TYR A 295 -6.78 -19.17 -9.37
CA TYR A 295 -7.75 -18.52 -8.51
C TYR A 295 -9.12 -18.39 -9.17
N HIS A 296 -10.12 -18.21 -8.33
CA HIS A 296 -11.50 -18.00 -8.72
C HIS A 296 -12.18 -17.11 -7.70
N PHE A 297 -12.94 -16.12 -8.16
CA PHE A 297 -13.73 -15.29 -7.26
C PHE A 297 -15.06 -14.84 -7.89
N GLU A 298 -16.02 -14.52 -7.02
CA GLU A 298 -17.33 -14.00 -7.40
C GLU A 298 -17.63 -12.72 -6.59
N VAL A 299 -18.21 -11.72 -7.24
CA VAL A 299 -18.59 -10.43 -6.66
C VAL A 299 -20.08 -10.15 -6.90
N SER A 300 -20.70 -9.38 -6.00
CA SER A 300 -22.13 -9.06 -6.11
C SER A 300 -22.45 -8.01 -7.18
N GLY A 301 -21.43 -7.25 -7.63
CA GLY A 301 -21.53 -6.23 -8.67
C GLY A 301 -20.85 -6.59 -9.99
N GLU A 302 -20.38 -5.57 -10.70
CA GLU A 302 -19.55 -5.71 -11.90
C GLU A 302 -18.07 -5.80 -11.52
N VAL A 303 -17.26 -6.45 -12.36
CA VAL A 303 -15.82 -6.61 -12.21
C VAL A 303 -15.13 -6.42 -13.57
N GLU A 304 -13.97 -5.81 -13.56
CA GLU A 304 -13.07 -5.67 -14.70
C GLU A 304 -11.62 -5.86 -14.29
N GLU A 305 -10.75 -6.23 -15.22
CA GLU A 305 -9.29 -6.21 -15.03
C GLU A 305 -8.81 -4.77 -14.82
N ASP A 306 -7.88 -4.60 -13.89
CA ASP A 306 -7.17 -3.35 -13.65
C ASP A 306 -5.72 -3.50 -14.11
N PRO A 307 -5.21 -2.63 -15.01
CA PRO A 307 -3.80 -2.64 -15.38
C PRO A 307 -2.87 -2.03 -14.31
N GLN A 308 -3.40 -1.64 -13.15
CA GLN A 308 -2.64 -1.02 -12.07
C GLN A 308 -2.67 -1.85 -10.78
N ALA A 309 -1.56 -1.84 -10.04
CA ALA A 309 -1.48 -2.41 -8.70
C ALA A 309 -2.18 -1.53 -7.64
N GLY A 310 -2.71 -0.35 -8.00
CA GLY A 310 -3.35 0.56 -7.04
C GLY A 310 -2.39 0.94 -5.90
N ASP A 311 -2.86 0.94 -4.65
CA ASP A 311 -2.00 1.16 -3.47
C ASP A 311 -1.46 -0.15 -2.85
N ALA A 312 -1.45 -1.24 -3.61
CA ALA A 312 -0.86 -2.48 -3.12
C ALA A 312 0.67 -2.38 -3.03
N PRO A 313 1.29 -3.18 -2.16
CA PRO A 313 2.70 -3.01 -1.78
C PRO A 313 3.72 -3.45 -2.85
N PHE A 314 3.36 -3.44 -4.13
CA PHE A 314 4.23 -3.85 -5.23
C PHE A 314 3.96 -3.02 -6.51
N ASP A 315 4.96 -2.95 -7.39
CA ASP A 315 4.95 -2.08 -8.56
C ASP A 315 3.92 -2.54 -9.61
N HIS A 316 3.18 -1.59 -10.21
CA HIS A 316 2.20 -1.86 -11.26
C HIS A 316 2.79 -2.55 -12.50
N ARG A 317 4.10 -2.48 -12.71
CA ARG A 317 4.82 -3.20 -13.78
C ARG A 317 4.72 -4.72 -13.65
N PHE A 318 4.45 -5.25 -12.47
CA PHE A 318 4.23 -6.69 -12.26
C PHE A 318 2.79 -7.13 -12.54
N VAL A 319 1.88 -6.20 -12.83
CA VAL A 319 0.50 -6.54 -13.20
C VAL A 319 0.42 -6.97 -14.66
N THR A 320 0.05 -8.23 -14.90
CA THR A 320 -0.15 -8.80 -16.22
C THR A 320 -1.35 -8.15 -16.90
N ARG A 321 -1.15 -7.61 -18.10
CA ARG A 321 -2.18 -6.90 -18.87
C ARG A 321 -2.77 -7.78 -19.95
N GLY A 322 -4.09 -7.97 -19.93
CA GLY A 322 -4.83 -8.62 -21.00
C GLY A 322 -4.40 -10.07 -21.23
N ASP A 323 -4.23 -10.82 -20.14
CA ASP A 323 -3.91 -12.23 -20.23
C ASP A 323 -5.08 -12.99 -20.85
N GLU A 324 -4.81 -13.81 -21.87
CA GLU A 324 -5.86 -14.65 -22.47
C GLU A 324 -6.28 -15.80 -21.52
N GLU A 325 -5.55 -16.00 -20.41
CA GLU A 325 -5.79 -17.01 -19.38
C GLU A 325 -6.91 -16.63 -18.40
N ASP A 326 -7.20 -15.34 -18.22
CA ASP A 326 -8.25 -14.85 -17.34
C ASP A 326 -9.63 -14.81 -18.01
N VAL A 327 -10.64 -15.30 -17.30
CA VAL A 327 -12.01 -15.44 -17.81
C VAL A 327 -13.00 -14.74 -16.91
N ILE A 328 -13.43 -13.55 -17.34
CA ILE A 328 -14.51 -12.79 -16.69
C ILE A 328 -15.88 -13.12 -17.32
N ASN A 329 -16.87 -13.48 -16.49
CA ASN A 329 -18.24 -13.76 -16.91
C ASN A 329 -19.27 -13.17 -15.93
N GLY A 330 -19.58 -11.88 -16.11
CA GLY A 330 -20.37 -11.13 -15.13
C GLY A 330 -19.51 -10.83 -13.91
N GLY A 331 -20.05 -10.99 -12.69
CA GLY A 331 -19.30 -10.85 -11.44
C GLY A 331 -18.38 -12.04 -11.11
N ARG A 332 -18.15 -12.97 -12.03
CA ARG A 332 -17.33 -14.18 -11.81
C ARG A 332 -16.03 -14.10 -12.59
N VAL A 333 -14.93 -14.43 -11.93
CA VAL A 333 -13.58 -14.46 -12.49
C VAL A 333 -12.91 -15.79 -12.20
N GLU A 334 -12.18 -16.31 -13.18
CA GLU A 334 -11.28 -17.46 -13.07
C GLU A 334 -9.96 -17.06 -13.75
N GLY A 335 -8.83 -17.26 -13.08
CA GLY A 335 -7.53 -16.81 -13.56
C GLY A 335 -6.36 -17.57 -12.95
N GLY A 336 -5.14 -17.21 -13.33
CA GLY A 336 -3.94 -17.84 -12.79
C GLY A 336 -2.66 -17.08 -13.06
N ILE A 337 -1.73 -17.17 -12.10
CA ILE A 337 -0.42 -16.54 -12.16
C ILE A 337 0.70 -17.57 -12.20
N ALA A 338 1.79 -17.24 -12.90
CA ALA A 338 3.03 -18.01 -12.95
C ALA A 338 4.25 -17.07 -12.81
N GLY A 339 4.23 -16.27 -11.74
CA GLY A 339 5.04 -15.07 -11.55
C GLY A 339 4.37 -13.82 -12.15
N GLY A 340 4.58 -12.65 -11.55
CA GLY A 340 3.78 -11.44 -11.83
C GLY A 340 2.47 -11.48 -11.03
N GLY A 341 1.48 -10.68 -11.41
CA GLY A 341 0.19 -10.64 -10.73
C GLY A 341 -0.96 -10.11 -11.56
N ASP A 342 -2.18 -10.46 -11.18
CA ASP A 342 -3.40 -9.99 -11.81
C ASP A 342 -4.12 -9.03 -10.86
N ALA A 343 -4.73 -7.99 -11.40
CA ALA A 343 -5.46 -6.99 -10.64
C ALA A 343 -6.86 -6.75 -11.23
N TYR A 344 -7.82 -6.45 -10.37
CA TYR A 344 -9.23 -6.36 -10.71
C TYR A 344 -9.93 -5.26 -9.92
N ARG A 345 -10.72 -4.44 -10.59
CA ARG A 345 -11.66 -3.51 -9.94
C ARG A 345 -13.05 -4.14 -9.93
N PHE A 346 -13.75 -4.04 -8.80
CA PHE A 346 -15.13 -4.51 -8.72
C PHE A 346 -16.03 -3.69 -7.79
N SER A 347 -17.34 -3.73 -8.05
CA SER A 347 -18.38 -3.11 -7.22
C SER A 347 -19.07 -4.13 -6.32
N GLY A 348 -19.64 -3.69 -5.21
CA GLY A 348 -20.34 -4.57 -4.28
C GLY A 348 -19.39 -5.36 -3.39
N ASP A 349 -19.80 -6.55 -2.97
CA ASP A 349 -19.05 -7.37 -2.01
C ASP A 349 -18.35 -8.51 -2.73
N LEU A 350 -17.16 -8.90 -2.26
CA LEU A 350 -16.51 -10.15 -2.63
C LEU A 350 -17.32 -11.31 -2.02
N GLU A 351 -18.12 -11.99 -2.84
CA GLU A 351 -19.03 -13.05 -2.40
C GLU A 351 -18.32 -14.40 -2.24
N SER A 352 -17.26 -14.65 -3.02
CA SER A 352 -16.37 -15.80 -2.83
C SER A 352 -15.00 -15.53 -3.41
N PHE A 353 -13.96 -16.15 -2.85
CA PHE A 353 -12.59 -16.10 -3.34
C PHE A 353 -11.88 -17.40 -2.96
N SER A 354 -11.20 -18.00 -3.92
CA SER A 354 -10.45 -19.25 -3.79
C SER A 354 -9.15 -19.12 -4.55
N ILE A 355 -8.06 -19.58 -3.95
CA ILE A 355 -6.73 -19.58 -4.55
C ILE A 355 -6.02 -20.90 -4.22
N ASP A 356 -5.60 -21.63 -5.24
CA ASP A 356 -4.78 -22.84 -5.13
C ASP A 356 -3.32 -22.44 -5.38
N ARG A 357 -2.56 -22.29 -4.28
CA ARG A 357 -1.16 -21.82 -4.29
C ARG A 357 -0.22 -23.01 -4.44
N ASN A 358 0.77 -22.91 -5.32
CA ASN A 358 1.91 -23.82 -5.39
C ASN A 358 3.17 -23.11 -4.85
N GLY A 359 3.25 -22.98 -3.52
CA GLY A 359 4.30 -22.25 -2.82
C GLY A 359 3.76 -21.22 -1.83
N ASP A 360 4.58 -20.83 -0.86
CA ASP A 360 4.16 -19.93 0.23
C ASP A 360 4.14 -18.44 -0.17
N TYR A 361 4.70 -18.09 -1.35
CA TYR A 361 4.92 -16.71 -1.79
C TYR A 361 3.97 -16.30 -2.94
N VAL A 362 2.71 -16.69 -2.80
CA VAL A 362 1.59 -16.13 -3.56
C VAL A 362 0.74 -15.32 -2.61
N PHE A 363 0.52 -14.05 -2.95
CA PHE A 363 -0.18 -13.10 -2.11
C PHE A 363 -1.47 -12.64 -2.78
N ALA A 364 -2.47 -12.31 -1.98
CA ALA A 364 -3.70 -11.71 -2.46
C ALA A 364 -4.12 -10.55 -1.55
N TYR A 365 -4.57 -9.44 -2.13
CA TYR A 365 -4.95 -8.23 -1.42
C TYR A 365 -6.33 -7.78 -1.87
N LEU A 366 -7.17 -7.38 -0.91
CA LEU A 366 -8.44 -6.72 -1.17
C LEU A 366 -8.40 -5.33 -0.56
N ASN A 367 -8.48 -4.28 -1.37
CA ASN A 367 -8.41 -2.89 -0.91
C ASN A 367 -7.16 -2.63 -0.05
N ASN A 368 -6.02 -3.19 -0.48
CA ASN A 368 -4.71 -3.13 0.18
C ASN A 368 -4.63 -3.87 1.53
N GLU A 369 -5.65 -4.60 1.92
CA GLU A 369 -5.61 -5.50 3.06
C GLU A 369 -5.25 -6.91 2.59
N PRO A 370 -4.25 -7.59 3.20
CA PRO A 370 -3.95 -8.97 2.91
C PRO A 370 -5.19 -9.85 3.09
N LEU A 371 -5.54 -10.62 2.06
CA LEU A 371 -6.67 -11.54 2.13
C LEU A 371 -6.37 -12.77 3.02
N ASP A 372 -5.18 -12.91 3.58
CA ASP A 372 -4.80 -14.05 4.41
C ASP A 372 -5.76 -14.23 5.62
N ASP A 373 -6.16 -13.14 6.28
CA ASP A 373 -7.16 -13.15 7.38
C ASP A 373 -8.59 -13.39 6.88
N TRP A 374 -8.94 -12.90 5.68
CA TRP A 374 -10.24 -13.15 5.06
C TRP A 374 -10.36 -14.63 4.64
N THR A 375 -9.30 -15.24 4.11
CA THR A 375 -9.21 -16.67 3.82
C THR A 375 -9.19 -17.51 5.10
N ALA A 376 -8.61 -17.05 6.20
CA ALA A 376 -8.71 -17.73 7.50
C ALA A 376 -10.12 -17.69 8.08
N ALA A 377 -10.87 -16.60 7.86
CA ALA A 377 -12.26 -16.44 8.29
C ALA A 377 -13.28 -17.15 7.38
N HIS A 378 -12.94 -17.41 6.10
CA HIS A 378 -13.83 -18.02 5.09
C HIS A 378 -13.19 -19.25 4.42
N GLN A 379 -12.32 -19.98 5.13
CA GLN A 379 -11.69 -21.20 4.64
C GLN A 379 -12.79 -22.16 4.14
N PRO A 380 -12.77 -22.57 2.85
CA PRO A 380 -13.78 -23.48 2.35
C PRO A 380 -13.63 -24.83 3.06
N HIS A 381 -14.70 -25.30 3.66
CA HIS A 381 -14.75 -26.62 4.26
C HIS A 381 -14.55 -27.70 3.19
N HIS A 382 -13.74 -28.70 3.51
CA HIS A 382 -13.47 -29.84 2.64
C HIS A 382 -14.33 -31.03 3.05
N LEU A 383 -15.31 -31.38 2.20
CA LEU A 383 -16.15 -32.55 2.36
C LEU A 383 -15.62 -33.71 1.51
N VAL A 384 -15.15 -34.77 2.15
CA VAL A 384 -14.68 -36.00 1.47
C VAL A 384 -15.57 -37.17 1.86
N MET A 385 -16.03 -37.93 0.87
CA MET A 385 -16.95 -39.05 1.07
C MET A 385 -16.45 -40.31 0.37
N THR A 386 -16.53 -41.45 1.05
CA THR A 386 -16.22 -42.75 0.44
C THR A 386 -17.28 -43.78 0.80
N GLY A 387 -17.65 -44.64 -0.15
CA GLY A 387 -18.61 -45.70 0.08
C GLY A 387 -19.10 -46.41 -1.19
N GLY A 388 -19.95 -47.41 -1.01
CA GLY A 388 -20.53 -48.17 -2.12
C GLY A 388 -19.60 -49.21 -2.76
N ASP A 389 -20.09 -49.89 -3.81
CA ASP A 389 -19.33 -50.81 -4.68
C ASP A 389 -19.97 -50.82 -6.08
N SER A 390 -19.12 -50.69 -7.10
CA SER A 390 -19.39 -50.65 -8.54
C SER A 390 -20.37 -51.69 -9.09
N ASP A 391 -20.58 -52.83 -8.42
CA ASP A 391 -21.36 -53.95 -8.96
C ASP A 391 -22.77 -54.14 -8.35
N ASP A 392 -23.10 -53.64 -7.15
CA ASP A 392 -24.42 -53.90 -6.52
C ASP A 392 -24.86 -52.92 -5.38
N HIS A 393 -24.07 -51.89 -5.03
CA HIS A 393 -24.39 -50.97 -3.92
C HIS A 393 -23.95 -49.53 -4.24
N VAL A 394 -24.82 -48.77 -4.91
CA VAL A 394 -24.67 -47.33 -5.16
C VAL A 394 -25.43 -46.56 -4.09
N ILE A 395 -24.78 -45.59 -3.46
CA ILE A 395 -25.32 -44.81 -2.34
C ILE A 395 -25.49 -43.36 -2.79
N PRO A 396 -26.72 -42.90 -3.12
CA PRO A 396 -26.93 -41.52 -3.50
C PRO A 396 -26.86 -40.57 -2.30
N TYR A 397 -26.41 -39.35 -2.55
CA TYR A 397 -26.42 -38.25 -1.58
C TYR A 397 -26.91 -36.95 -2.23
N ASP A 398 -27.45 -36.06 -1.40
CA ASP A 398 -27.74 -34.67 -1.74
C ASP A 398 -27.38 -33.75 -0.57
N PHE A 399 -26.78 -32.60 -0.87
CA PHE A 399 -26.49 -31.60 0.16
C PHE A 399 -26.63 -30.16 -0.34
N GLU A 400 -26.88 -29.24 0.59
CA GLU A 400 -27.05 -27.81 0.34
C GLU A 400 -26.15 -27.02 1.28
N VAL A 401 -25.51 -25.97 0.77
CA VAL A 401 -24.61 -25.08 1.52
C VAL A 401 -25.18 -23.67 1.57
N SER A 402 -24.77 -22.85 2.54
CA SER A 402 -25.26 -21.47 2.62
C SER A 402 -24.62 -20.54 1.59
N ALA A 403 -23.40 -20.86 1.11
CA ALA A 403 -22.65 -20.08 0.12
C ALA A 403 -22.30 -20.90 -1.13
N THR A 404 -21.03 -21.10 -1.45
CA THR A 404 -20.56 -21.74 -2.70
C THR A 404 -20.12 -23.18 -2.47
N VAL A 405 -20.16 -24.01 -3.53
CA VAL A 405 -19.69 -25.41 -3.50
C VAL A 405 -19.11 -25.80 -4.85
N GLY A 406 -17.99 -26.52 -4.84
CA GLY A 406 -17.35 -27.10 -6.03
C GLY A 406 -16.77 -28.48 -5.76
N GLN A 407 -16.46 -29.22 -6.83
CA GLN A 407 -15.78 -30.52 -6.75
C GLN A 407 -14.29 -30.31 -6.46
N SER A 408 -13.71 -31.16 -5.62
CA SER A 408 -12.28 -31.20 -5.33
C SER A 408 -11.63 -32.44 -5.96
N GLU A 409 -10.44 -32.27 -6.54
CA GLU A 409 -9.62 -33.37 -7.04
C GLU A 409 -8.64 -33.92 -5.97
N ARG A 410 -8.65 -33.36 -4.76
CA ARG A 410 -7.71 -33.70 -3.68
C ARG A 410 -8.43 -34.18 -2.41
N ALA A 411 -7.77 -35.06 -1.67
CA ALA A 411 -8.28 -35.60 -0.41
C ALA A 411 -8.08 -34.65 0.78
N HIS A 412 -7.18 -33.66 0.64
CA HIS A 412 -6.74 -32.78 1.72
C HIS A 412 -6.35 -33.59 2.97
N ASP A 413 -6.77 -33.17 4.17
CA ASP A 413 -6.48 -33.84 5.44
C ASP A 413 -7.28 -35.13 5.67
N ALA A 414 -8.17 -35.52 4.75
CA ALA A 414 -8.87 -36.79 4.86
C ALA A 414 -7.88 -37.96 4.64
N PRO A 415 -7.85 -38.97 5.54
CA PRO A 415 -6.89 -40.08 5.47
C PRO A 415 -7.30 -41.14 4.42
N VAL A 416 -7.46 -40.71 3.16
CA VAL A 416 -7.86 -41.52 2.01
C VAL A 416 -6.82 -41.43 0.88
N ASP A 417 -6.85 -42.39 -0.05
CA ASP A 417 -5.91 -42.42 -1.18
C ASP A 417 -6.41 -41.47 -2.29
N GLY A 418 -5.74 -40.33 -2.48
CA GLY A 418 -6.14 -39.28 -3.43
C GLY A 418 -6.24 -39.76 -4.88
N ASP A 419 -5.50 -40.81 -5.26
CA ASP A 419 -5.56 -41.43 -6.60
C ASP A 419 -6.92 -42.11 -6.89
N LEU A 420 -7.79 -42.25 -5.88
CA LEU A 420 -9.12 -42.85 -5.98
C LEU A 420 -10.25 -41.81 -5.99
N ILE A 421 -9.93 -40.52 -5.98
CA ILE A 421 -10.91 -39.46 -6.18
C ILE A 421 -11.39 -39.50 -7.63
N THR A 422 -12.70 -39.61 -7.79
CA THR A 422 -13.33 -39.72 -9.09
C THR A 422 -14.04 -38.41 -9.42
N ASP A 423 -13.61 -37.75 -10.50
CA ASP A 423 -14.46 -36.77 -11.18
C ASP A 423 -15.58 -37.54 -11.89
N ASP A 424 -16.65 -37.80 -11.13
CA ASP A 424 -17.79 -38.56 -11.61
C ASP A 424 -18.77 -37.62 -12.35
N PRO A 425 -18.91 -37.74 -13.69
CA PRO A 425 -19.81 -36.87 -14.47
C PRO A 425 -21.30 -37.10 -14.16
N GLU A 426 -21.60 -38.04 -13.26
CA GLU A 426 -22.91 -38.31 -12.69
C GLU A 426 -23.29 -37.33 -11.56
N ASP A 427 -22.32 -36.67 -10.94
CA ASP A 427 -22.57 -35.64 -9.93
C ASP A 427 -23.04 -34.34 -10.58
N THR A 428 -24.00 -33.67 -9.97
CA THR A 428 -24.55 -32.42 -10.50
C THR A 428 -24.59 -31.35 -9.42
N ILE A 429 -23.81 -30.29 -9.62
CA ILE A 429 -23.87 -29.07 -8.83
C ILE A 429 -24.85 -28.08 -9.51
N ARG A 430 -25.78 -27.53 -8.73
CA ARG A 430 -26.68 -26.44 -9.14
C ARG A 430 -26.70 -25.36 -8.07
N GLU A 431 -26.09 -24.22 -8.35
CA GLU A 431 -25.94 -23.13 -7.38
C GLU A 431 -25.32 -23.67 -6.08
N ARG A 432 -26.10 -23.74 -4.99
CA ARG A 432 -25.66 -24.17 -3.66
C ARG A 432 -26.03 -25.62 -3.33
N THR A 433 -26.48 -26.40 -4.31
CA THR A 433 -26.98 -27.77 -4.10
C THR A 433 -26.20 -28.77 -4.93
N VAL A 434 -25.81 -29.88 -4.29
CA VAL A 434 -25.13 -31.01 -4.93
C VAL A 434 -26.01 -32.24 -4.89
N GLU A 435 -26.11 -32.96 -6.01
CA GLU A 435 -26.74 -34.29 -6.11
C GLU A 435 -25.71 -35.26 -6.70
N GLY A 436 -25.36 -36.33 -5.98
CA GLY A 436 -24.33 -37.28 -6.40
C GLY A 436 -24.54 -38.71 -5.91
N ALA A 437 -23.61 -39.64 -6.21
CA ALA A 437 -23.72 -41.02 -5.74
C ALA A 437 -22.40 -41.81 -5.64
N LEU A 438 -22.13 -42.38 -4.46
CA LEU A 438 -20.97 -43.22 -4.19
C LEU A 438 -21.13 -44.64 -4.78
N ALA A 439 -20.23 -45.04 -5.67
CA ALA A 439 -20.19 -46.36 -6.32
C ALA A 439 -18.84 -47.10 -6.16
N GLY A 440 -18.17 -46.93 -5.02
CA GLY A 440 -16.87 -47.53 -4.71
C GLY A 440 -15.65 -46.63 -5.00
N GLY A 441 -15.89 -45.37 -5.36
CA GLY A 441 -14.90 -44.29 -5.49
C GLY A 441 -14.89 -43.36 -4.27
N ILE A 442 -14.20 -42.23 -4.42
CA ILE A 442 -14.16 -41.12 -3.44
C ILE A 442 -14.69 -39.87 -4.14
N ASP A 443 -15.67 -39.23 -3.53
CA ASP A 443 -16.19 -37.96 -4.01
C ASP A 443 -15.72 -36.88 -3.03
N ALA A 444 -15.13 -35.81 -3.54
CA ALA A 444 -14.60 -34.73 -2.73
C ALA A 444 -15.13 -33.38 -3.22
N TYR A 445 -15.44 -32.49 -2.27
CA TYR A 445 -16.01 -31.17 -2.50
C TYR A 445 -15.36 -30.15 -1.58
N TYR A 446 -15.28 -28.91 -2.04
CA TYR A 446 -15.05 -27.73 -1.20
C TYR A 446 -16.35 -26.94 -1.09
N TYR A 447 -16.66 -26.38 0.07
CA TYR A 447 -17.82 -25.51 0.25
C TYR A 447 -17.57 -24.39 1.26
N ALA A 448 -18.13 -23.21 1.00
CA ALA A 448 -18.04 -22.08 1.91
C ALA A 448 -19.22 -22.06 2.91
N ASP A 449 -18.96 -21.49 4.09
CA ASP A 449 -19.91 -21.32 5.20
C ASP A 449 -20.53 -22.65 5.69
N ASP A 450 -21.85 -22.71 5.92
CA ASP A 450 -22.50 -23.82 6.59
C ASP A 450 -23.06 -24.88 5.62
N LEU A 451 -22.93 -26.15 6.01
CA LEU A 451 -23.69 -27.25 5.43
C LEU A 451 -25.15 -27.23 5.95
N THR A 452 -26.03 -26.56 5.21
CA THR A 452 -27.43 -26.31 5.62
C THR A 452 -28.37 -27.51 5.47
N GLN A 453 -28.05 -28.46 4.59
CA GLN A 453 -28.77 -29.72 4.43
C GLN A 453 -27.81 -30.81 3.97
N PHE A 454 -27.94 -32.02 4.51
CA PHE A 454 -27.23 -33.18 4.03
C PHE A 454 -28.11 -34.43 4.10
N ARG A 455 -28.11 -35.24 3.04
CA ARG A 455 -28.83 -36.51 2.94
C ARG A 455 -27.96 -37.55 2.26
N ILE A 456 -27.95 -38.75 2.83
CA ILE A 456 -27.28 -39.91 2.23
C ILE A 456 -28.08 -41.20 2.51
N ASP A 457 -28.31 -41.99 1.48
CA ASP A 457 -29.28 -43.10 1.47
C ASP A 457 -28.72 -44.43 2.06
N ASP A 458 -27.80 -44.41 3.04
CA ASP A 458 -27.44 -45.58 3.89
C ASP A 458 -26.56 -45.21 5.11
N CYS A 459 -26.92 -44.17 5.89
CA CYS A 459 -26.06 -43.69 6.99
C CYS A 459 -25.77 -44.73 8.10
N ASP A 460 -26.65 -45.74 8.28
CA ASP A 460 -26.67 -46.66 9.43
C ASP A 460 -25.69 -47.86 9.33
N HIS A 461 -24.99 -48.04 8.21
CA HIS A 461 -24.40 -49.35 7.85
C HIS A 461 -22.87 -49.42 7.74
N GLY A 462 -22.12 -48.39 8.17
CA GLY A 462 -20.65 -48.38 8.12
C GLY A 462 -20.07 -48.60 6.71
N SER A 463 -20.90 -48.40 5.70
CA SER A 463 -20.60 -48.48 4.27
C SER A 463 -20.23 -47.11 3.68
N VAL A 464 -20.35 -46.05 4.47
CA VAL A 464 -19.99 -44.67 4.15
C VAL A 464 -19.08 -44.13 5.24
N GLN A 465 -18.00 -43.47 4.86
CA GLN A 465 -17.22 -42.59 5.75
C GLN A 465 -17.21 -41.20 5.14
N ILE A 466 -17.30 -40.19 6.02
CA ILE A 466 -17.37 -38.77 5.64
C ILE A 466 -16.35 -38.02 6.49
N TRP A 467 -15.57 -37.16 5.87
CA TRP A 467 -14.67 -36.23 6.54
C TRP A 467 -15.06 -34.80 6.19
N ILE A 468 -15.07 -33.93 7.20
CA ILE A 468 -15.16 -32.49 7.04
C ILE A 468 -13.87 -31.92 7.63
N ASP A 469 -13.06 -31.25 6.81
CA ASP A 469 -11.75 -30.67 7.19
C ASP A 469 -10.84 -31.70 7.87
N GLY A 470 -10.73 -32.89 7.25
CA GLY A 470 -9.95 -34.00 7.78
C GLY A 470 -10.53 -34.69 9.02
N THR A 471 -11.60 -34.15 9.62
CA THR A 471 -12.27 -34.73 10.79
C THR A 471 -13.37 -35.70 10.36
N GLU A 472 -13.26 -36.96 10.76
CA GLU A 472 -14.28 -37.98 10.46
C GLU A 472 -15.59 -37.67 11.22
N VAL A 473 -16.69 -37.55 10.48
CA VAL A 473 -18.03 -37.28 11.02
C VAL A 473 -18.96 -38.48 10.88
N ASP A 474 -19.86 -38.69 11.83
CA ASP A 474 -20.86 -39.76 11.76
C ASP A 474 -21.91 -39.40 10.68
N PRO A 475 -22.08 -40.22 9.62
CA PRO A 475 -23.04 -39.92 8.55
C PRO A 475 -24.48 -39.78 9.04
N CYS A 476 -24.84 -40.40 10.17
CA CYS A 476 -26.19 -40.25 10.73
C CYS A 476 -26.36 -39.00 11.59
N SER A 477 -25.30 -38.35 12.08
CA SER A 477 -25.43 -37.10 12.85
C SER A 477 -25.68 -35.87 11.98
N ILE A 478 -25.29 -35.92 10.71
CA ILE A 478 -25.45 -34.83 9.74
C ILE A 478 -26.80 -34.90 8.99
N THR A 479 -27.56 -35.99 9.12
CA THR A 479 -28.82 -36.23 8.38
C THR A 479 -30.10 -36.01 9.20
N GLU A 480 -30.03 -35.72 10.50
CA GLU A 480 -31.21 -35.45 11.33
C GLU A 480 -31.67 -33.99 11.17
N GLU A 481 -32.92 -33.76 10.74
CA GLU A 481 -33.54 -32.44 10.64
C GLU A 481 -33.52 -31.74 12.01
N ASP A 482 -32.75 -30.66 12.12
CA ASP A 482 -32.75 -29.77 13.29
C ASP A 482 -34.08 -29.00 13.35
N GLU A 483 -35.08 -29.53 14.08
CA GLU A 483 -36.23 -28.73 14.50
C GLU A 483 -35.73 -27.74 15.57
N GLY A 484 -35.50 -26.50 15.15
CA GLY A 484 -34.69 -25.50 15.82
C GLY A 484 -34.93 -25.21 17.32
N PRO A 485 -33.96 -24.57 17.99
CA PRO A 485 -34.05 -24.33 19.43
C PRO A 485 -34.99 -23.16 19.75
N VAL A 486 -35.87 -23.46 20.71
CA VAL A 486 -36.75 -22.54 21.41
C VAL A 486 -35.90 -21.58 22.26
N GLU A 487 -36.28 -20.29 22.31
CA GLU A 487 -35.65 -19.26 23.15
C GLU A 487 -35.26 -19.75 24.56
N GLY A 488 -33.98 -19.57 24.89
CA GLY A 488 -33.46 -19.50 26.25
C GLY A 488 -32.90 -20.80 26.80
N GLU A 489 -31.66 -21.11 26.45
CA GLU A 489 -30.64 -21.73 27.31
C GLU A 489 -29.28 -21.59 26.59
N GLU A 490 -28.26 -21.13 27.32
CA GLU A 490 -26.91 -20.80 26.81
C GLU A 490 -26.29 -21.99 26.05
N ALA A 491 -25.90 -21.75 24.80
CA ALA A 491 -25.02 -22.65 24.08
C ALA A 491 -23.63 -22.60 24.72
N VAL A 492 -23.13 -23.77 25.11
CA VAL A 492 -21.77 -23.97 25.60
C VAL A 492 -20.85 -23.85 24.39
N TYR A 493 -20.15 -22.71 24.28
CA TYR A 493 -18.95 -22.60 23.47
C TYR A 493 -17.87 -23.49 24.09
N ILE A 494 -17.34 -24.43 23.33
CA ILE A 494 -16.04 -25.04 23.63
C ILE A 494 -15.02 -24.18 22.86
N SER A 495 -14.37 -23.23 23.55
CA SER A 495 -13.16 -22.62 23.00
C SER A 495 -12.00 -23.62 23.13
N PRO A 496 -11.10 -23.71 22.14
CA PRO A 496 -9.83 -24.40 22.31
C PRO A 496 -8.76 -23.39 22.74
N GLU A 497 -8.88 -22.86 23.96
CA GLU A 497 -7.71 -22.31 24.66
C GLU A 497 -7.15 -23.35 25.64
N TYR A 498 -5.84 -23.59 25.51
CA TYR A 498 -4.96 -24.41 26.35
C TYR A 498 -5.12 -25.94 26.32
N PHE A 499 -4.34 -26.61 25.45
CA PHE A 499 -3.43 -27.69 25.89
C PHE A 499 -2.30 -27.91 24.87
N ARG A 500 -1.15 -27.26 25.08
CA ARG A 500 0.16 -27.72 24.58
C ARG A 500 0.57 -28.99 25.35
N PRO A 501 1.27 -29.93 24.72
CA PRO A 501 2.58 -30.25 25.24
C PRO A 501 3.63 -30.02 24.16
N SER A 502 4.37 -28.93 24.36
CA SER A 502 5.70 -28.71 23.82
C SER A 502 6.66 -29.84 24.22
N VAL A 503 7.29 -30.47 23.23
CA VAL A 503 8.73 -30.74 23.29
C VAL A 503 9.29 -30.45 21.89
N PRO A 504 10.10 -29.40 21.71
CA PRO A 504 10.79 -29.14 20.46
C PRO A 504 11.87 -30.22 20.21
N PHE A 505 12.01 -30.66 18.96
CA PHE A 505 13.15 -31.46 18.53
C PHE A 505 14.24 -30.49 18.07
N GLU A 506 15.33 -30.37 18.83
CA GLU A 506 16.51 -29.61 18.41
C GLU A 506 17.29 -30.42 17.35
N MET A 507 17.40 -29.90 16.13
CA MET A 507 18.45 -30.30 15.20
C MET A 507 19.69 -29.43 15.47
N GLY A 508 20.55 -29.89 16.37
CA GLY A 508 21.89 -29.33 16.52
C GLY A 508 22.83 -29.92 15.48
N LEU A 509 23.17 -29.16 14.44
CA LEU A 509 24.35 -29.44 13.62
C LEU A 509 25.59 -28.95 14.39
N GLU A 510 26.11 -29.75 15.32
CA GLU A 510 27.50 -29.57 15.73
C GLU A 510 28.41 -30.10 14.61
N SER A 511 29.17 -29.19 14.01
CA SER A 511 30.19 -29.50 13.01
C SER A 511 31.19 -30.55 13.54
N GLY A 512 31.13 -31.78 13.03
CA GLY A 512 32.22 -32.76 13.14
C GLY A 512 31.82 -34.23 13.36
N MET A 513 31.92 -35.02 12.29
CA MET A 513 32.08 -36.48 12.19
C MET A 513 30.85 -37.40 12.31
N ASP A 514 30.62 -38.13 11.20
CA ASP A 514 30.15 -39.52 11.02
C ASP A 514 28.93 -40.03 11.81
N GLY A 515 27.76 -39.99 11.15
CA GLY A 515 26.62 -40.90 11.38
C GLY A 515 25.39 -40.30 12.08
N PHE A 516 24.20 -40.57 11.55
CA PHE A 516 22.92 -40.22 12.17
C PHE A 516 22.36 -41.41 12.99
N SER A 517 21.81 -41.14 14.17
CA SER A 517 21.12 -42.12 15.03
C SER A 517 19.68 -41.67 15.23
N ILE A 518 18.72 -42.53 14.90
CA ILE A 518 17.30 -42.29 15.19
C ILE A 518 16.98 -42.94 16.56
N ASP A 519 16.59 -42.13 17.54
CA ASP A 519 16.03 -42.61 18.81
C ASP A 519 14.50 -42.53 18.74
N CYS A 520 13.84 -43.67 18.53
CA CYS A 520 12.38 -43.73 18.57
C CYS A 520 11.91 -43.83 20.03
N GLY A 521 11.50 -42.71 20.61
CA GLY A 521 10.78 -42.69 21.88
C GLY A 521 9.50 -43.54 21.85
N ASP A 522 9.11 -44.06 23.02
CA ASP A 522 7.98 -44.97 23.25
C ASP A 522 6.72 -44.58 22.44
N GLN A 523 6.31 -45.36 21.42
CA GLN A 523 4.92 -45.80 21.15
C GLN A 523 4.79 -46.91 20.07
N ASP A 524 3.81 -47.78 20.33
CA ASP A 524 3.07 -48.77 19.53
C ASP A 524 3.80 -49.85 18.67
N PRO A 525 3.88 -51.13 19.11
CA PRO A 525 4.48 -52.25 18.36
C PRO A 525 3.62 -52.79 17.18
N GLN A 526 2.65 -52.04 16.67
CA GLN A 526 1.75 -52.48 15.58
C GLN A 526 1.87 -51.67 14.27
N ARG A 527 2.67 -50.60 14.19
CA ARG A 527 2.89 -49.82 12.94
C ARG A 527 4.17 -50.24 12.22
N GLU A 528 4.06 -50.56 10.92
CA GLU A 528 5.20 -50.76 10.01
C GLU A 528 5.64 -49.41 9.45
N TYR A 529 6.92 -49.05 9.61
CA TYR A 529 7.51 -47.87 8.97
C TYR A 529 8.30 -48.29 7.72
N ARG A 530 8.11 -47.58 6.61
CA ARG A 530 8.82 -47.82 5.34
C ARG A 530 9.57 -46.55 4.95
N LEU A 531 10.89 -46.65 4.80
CA LEU A 531 11.73 -45.58 4.25
C LEU A 531 11.92 -45.84 2.75
N GLN A 532 11.69 -44.82 1.91
CA GLN A 532 11.85 -44.89 0.46
C GLN A 532 12.70 -43.69 0.02
N TYR A 533 13.74 -43.92 -0.79
CA TYR A 533 14.52 -42.84 -1.39
C TYR A 533 14.67 -43.07 -2.89
N PHE A 534 14.73 -41.98 -3.64
CA PHE A 534 14.96 -41.94 -5.08
C PHE A 534 16.37 -41.40 -5.34
N VAL A 535 17.02 -41.88 -6.40
CA VAL A 535 18.30 -41.34 -6.88
C VAL A 535 18.04 -40.85 -8.29
N TYR A 536 18.22 -39.55 -8.49
CA TYR A 536 18.23 -38.94 -9.82
C TYR A 536 19.69 -38.82 -10.28
N SER A 537 19.92 -39.08 -11.56
CA SER A 537 21.19 -38.81 -12.24
C SER A 537 20.85 -38.09 -13.53
N ASP A 538 21.55 -36.99 -13.82
CA ASP A 538 21.27 -36.04 -14.91
C ASP A 538 21.52 -36.55 -16.34
N ASP A 539 21.31 -37.84 -16.62
CA ASP A 539 21.40 -38.39 -17.98
C ASP A 539 20.20 -39.31 -18.29
N ASP A 540 19.58 -39.08 -19.45
CA ASP A 540 18.41 -39.75 -20.06
C ASP A 540 18.40 -41.31 -20.02
N ASP A 541 18.18 -41.91 -18.85
CA ASP A 541 17.77 -43.32 -18.70
C ASP A 541 16.68 -43.46 -17.61
N PRO A 542 15.67 -44.33 -17.77
CA PRO A 542 14.55 -44.41 -16.83
C PRO A 542 15.00 -44.99 -15.47
N PRO A 543 14.36 -44.56 -14.35
CA PRO A 543 14.80 -44.91 -13.00
C PRO A 543 14.76 -46.42 -12.77
N ALA A 544 15.84 -46.94 -12.16
CA ALA A 544 15.90 -48.32 -11.68
C ALA A 544 14.89 -48.52 -10.51
N PRO A 545 14.36 -49.74 -10.30
CA PRO A 545 13.29 -49.94 -9.33
C PRO A 545 13.76 -49.75 -7.89
N ALA A 546 12.95 -49.05 -7.09
CA ALA A 546 13.12 -48.84 -5.66
C ALA A 546 13.41 -50.14 -4.90
N MET A 547 14.43 -50.13 -4.04
CA MET A 547 14.64 -51.20 -3.06
C MET A 547 13.95 -50.85 -1.74
N SER A 548 13.00 -51.70 -1.32
CA SER A 548 12.33 -51.60 -0.02
C SER A 548 13.01 -52.48 1.02
N PHE A 549 13.28 -51.95 2.21
CA PHE A 549 13.64 -52.76 3.39
C PHE A 549 12.57 -52.65 4.47
N LEU A 550 12.42 -53.71 5.27
CA LEU A 550 11.59 -53.73 6.48
C LEU A 550 12.52 -53.52 7.67
N ILE A 551 12.22 -52.53 8.51
CA ILE A 551 12.94 -52.31 9.76
C ILE A 551 12.12 -52.97 10.87
N ASP A 552 12.71 -53.97 11.55
CA ASP A 552 12.21 -54.44 12.84
C ASP A 552 13.09 -53.92 13.99
N GLU A 553 12.50 -53.93 15.19
CA GLU A 553 12.97 -53.38 16.46
C GLU A 553 14.33 -53.91 16.98
N ASN A 554 15.16 -54.61 16.20
CA ASN A 554 16.54 -54.97 16.56
C ASN A 554 17.54 -55.10 15.39
N THR A 555 17.39 -54.31 14.31
CA THR A 555 18.41 -54.31 13.25
C THR A 555 19.46 -53.22 13.49
N ASP A 556 20.60 -53.60 14.07
CA ASP A 556 21.86 -52.85 13.98
C ASP A 556 22.29 -52.82 12.50
N VAL A 557 22.22 -51.66 11.84
CA VAL A 557 22.82 -51.47 10.52
C VAL A 557 24.30 -51.18 10.73
N ASP A 558 25.07 -52.25 10.89
CA ASP A 558 26.53 -52.22 10.92
C ASP A 558 27.03 -51.79 9.52
N THR A 559 27.55 -50.56 9.39
CA THR A 559 28.05 -50.00 8.11
C THR A 559 29.38 -50.60 7.66
N ASP A 560 29.92 -51.59 8.38
CA ASP A 560 31.17 -52.31 8.08
C ASP A 560 31.11 -53.25 6.84
N GLY A 561 30.05 -53.16 6.02
CA GLY A 561 29.86 -53.93 4.78
C GLY A 561 30.09 -53.18 3.47
N TRP A 562 30.45 -51.90 3.51
CA TRP A 562 30.48 -51.01 2.33
C TRP A 562 31.86 -50.76 1.69
N TYR A 563 32.87 -51.56 2.04
CA TYR A 563 34.23 -51.46 1.44
C TYR A 563 34.66 -52.73 0.71
N GLU A 564 33.98 -53.11 -0.37
CA GLU A 564 34.57 -54.01 -1.38
C GLU A 564 34.23 -53.63 -2.84
N PHE A 565 33.91 -52.35 -3.13
CA PHE A 565 33.70 -51.92 -4.53
C PHE A 565 34.33 -50.59 -4.97
N LEU A 566 35.10 -49.91 -4.12
CA LEU A 566 35.83 -48.68 -4.51
C LEU A 566 37.35 -48.85 -4.26
N ASP A 567 37.96 -49.79 -4.99
CA ASP A 567 39.42 -49.96 -5.07
C ASP A 567 39.90 -49.77 -6.52
N GLU A 568 39.39 -48.73 -7.19
CA GLU A 568 40.06 -48.16 -8.36
C GLU A 568 39.78 -46.64 -8.35
N TYR A 569 40.84 -45.86 -8.08
CA TYR A 569 40.92 -44.39 -8.01
C TYR A 569 40.80 -43.71 -6.63
N GLU A 570 41.70 -44.07 -5.70
CA GLU A 570 42.24 -43.12 -4.71
C GLU A 570 43.47 -42.40 -5.30
N GLU A 571 43.48 -41.07 -5.27
CA GLU A 571 44.58 -40.26 -4.71
C GLU A 571 44.08 -38.82 -4.47
N CYS A 572 43.41 -38.59 -3.35
CA CYS A 572 43.36 -37.29 -2.68
C CYS A 572 43.83 -37.47 -1.22
N PRO A 573 44.85 -36.73 -0.75
CA PRO A 573 45.12 -36.61 0.67
C PRO A 573 44.36 -35.44 1.31
N GLU A 574 43.97 -35.66 2.56
CA GLU A 574 43.16 -34.83 3.46
C GLU A 574 43.69 -33.42 3.79
N LEU A 575 42.72 -32.53 4.06
CA LEU A 575 42.64 -31.49 5.12
C LEU A 575 43.72 -30.38 5.18
N ASN A 576 43.28 -29.12 5.04
CA ASN A 576 43.14 -28.17 6.16
C ASN A 576 42.53 -26.82 5.72
N TYR A 577 41.52 -26.40 6.48
CA TYR A 577 41.05 -25.03 6.70
C TYR A 577 42.13 -23.95 6.49
N TYR A 578 41.86 -22.99 5.59
CA TYR A 578 42.41 -21.63 5.67
C TYR A 578 41.34 -20.63 5.24
N GLN A 579 40.88 -19.83 6.22
CA GLN A 579 40.42 -18.46 6.01
C GLN A 579 41.43 -17.73 5.12
N VAL A 580 40.99 -17.18 4.00
CA VAL A 580 41.80 -16.25 3.20
C VAL A 580 41.41 -14.84 3.60
N HIS A 581 42.21 -14.26 4.48
CA HIS A 581 42.35 -12.81 4.60
C HIS A 581 42.94 -12.26 3.29
N TYR A 582 42.30 -11.25 2.70
CA TYR A 582 42.94 -10.40 1.70
C TYR A 582 44.02 -9.57 2.39
N ASP A 583 45.28 -9.98 2.22
CA ASP A 583 46.43 -9.15 2.57
C ASP A 583 47.31 -8.97 1.33
N ARG A 584 47.47 -7.71 0.96
CA ARG A 584 48.23 -7.20 -0.19
C ARG A 584 49.70 -7.56 -0.03
N VAL A 585 50.27 -8.37 -0.92
CA VAL A 585 51.73 -8.58 -1.02
C VAL A 585 52.21 -8.30 -2.44
N ALA A 586 53.11 -7.32 -2.51
CA ALA A 586 53.80 -6.86 -3.71
C ALA A 586 54.79 -7.90 -4.27
N ASP A 587 54.93 -7.88 -5.60
CA ASP A 587 56.06 -8.28 -6.46
C ASP A 587 57.06 -9.33 -5.93
N GLU A 588 57.21 -10.46 -6.64
CA GLU A 588 58.47 -10.88 -7.30
C GLU A 588 58.34 -12.26 -8.00
N ASP A 589 58.62 -12.26 -9.31
CA ASP A 589 59.16 -13.35 -10.16
C ASP A 589 58.35 -14.67 -10.33
N ILE A 590 57.40 -14.67 -11.28
CA ILE A 590 56.95 -15.86 -12.03
C ILE A 590 57.41 -15.69 -13.49
N PRO A 591 58.04 -16.70 -14.12
CA PRO A 591 58.53 -16.55 -15.49
C PRO A 591 57.36 -16.46 -16.47
N GLU A 592 57.41 -15.46 -17.36
CA GLU A 592 56.59 -15.34 -18.56
C GLU A 592 56.71 -16.64 -19.39
N ASP A 593 55.75 -17.54 -19.22
CA ASP A 593 55.42 -18.53 -20.24
C ASP A 593 54.55 -17.78 -21.27
N GLU A 594 55.02 -17.76 -22.51
CA GLU A 594 54.37 -17.12 -23.65
C GLU A 594 52.94 -17.70 -23.79
N GLU A 595 51.92 -16.88 -23.51
CA GLU A 595 50.54 -17.12 -23.95
C GLU A 595 50.57 -17.26 -25.48
N GLU A 596 50.27 -18.46 -25.97
CA GLU A 596 49.86 -18.64 -27.36
C GLU A 596 48.46 -18.03 -27.47
N GLU A 597 48.35 -16.77 -27.92
CA GLU A 597 47.07 -16.21 -28.41
C GLU A 597 46.54 -17.19 -29.48
N LEU A 598 45.45 -17.88 -29.16
CA LEU A 598 44.69 -18.68 -30.11
C LEU A 598 44.01 -17.69 -31.07
N GLU A 599 44.42 -17.70 -32.35
CA GLU A 599 43.95 -16.74 -33.38
C GLU A 599 42.44 -16.88 -33.75
N ASP A 600 41.63 -17.61 -32.98
CA ASP A 600 40.26 -18.03 -33.34
C ASP A 600 39.17 -17.80 -32.26
N ASP A 601 39.45 -17.19 -31.09
CA ASP A 601 38.41 -16.88 -30.08
C ASP A 601 37.53 -15.68 -30.51
N PRO A 602 36.24 -15.65 -30.16
CA PRO A 602 35.36 -14.51 -30.49
C PRO A 602 35.75 -13.25 -29.70
N ASP A 603 35.57 -12.09 -30.32
CA ASP A 603 35.73 -10.79 -29.66
C ASP A 603 34.56 -10.59 -28.66
N VAL A 604 34.85 -10.49 -27.36
CA VAL A 604 33.85 -10.27 -26.30
C VAL A 604 33.83 -8.79 -25.88
N GLU A 605 32.66 -8.16 -25.90
CA GLU A 605 32.45 -6.78 -25.45
C GLU A 605 31.28 -6.71 -24.45
N PHE A 606 31.54 -6.17 -23.25
CA PHE A 606 30.52 -5.90 -22.25
C PHE A 606 30.09 -4.43 -22.33
N PHE A 607 28.81 -4.17 -22.56
CA PHE A 607 28.28 -2.80 -22.65
C PHE A 607 27.72 -2.32 -21.32
N SER A 608 27.05 -3.20 -20.57
CA SER A 608 26.49 -2.95 -19.24
C SER A 608 26.39 -4.27 -18.45
N CYS A 609 25.78 -4.23 -17.27
CA CYS A 609 25.34 -5.44 -16.58
C CYS A 609 24.16 -6.14 -17.26
N LYS A 610 23.48 -5.49 -18.21
CA LYS A 610 22.33 -6.06 -18.90
C LYS A 610 22.65 -6.55 -20.30
N ARG A 611 23.74 -6.08 -20.92
CA ARG A 611 24.05 -6.39 -22.33
C ARG A 611 25.53 -6.67 -22.57
N ALA A 612 25.79 -7.77 -23.28
CA ALA A 612 27.13 -8.11 -23.76
C ALA A 612 27.09 -8.83 -25.11
N GLU A 613 28.17 -8.72 -25.88
CA GLU A 613 28.22 -9.19 -27.26
C GLU A 613 29.47 -10.06 -27.52
N LEU A 614 29.30 -11.12 -28.30
CA LEU A 614 30.37 -12.00 -28.79
C LEU A 614 30.39 -11.97 -30.31
N THR A 615 31.43 -11.40 -30.91
CA THR A 615 31.56 -11.29 -32.35
C THR A 615 32.62 -12.27 -32.86
N GLY A 616 32.23 -13.20 -33.73
CA GLY A 616 33.16 -14.25 -34.16
C GLY A 616 32.61 -15.19 -35.22
N THR A 617 33.30 -16.32 -35.39
CA THR A 617 32.80 -17.46 -36.17
C THR A 617 32.61 -18.64 -35.24
N PHE A 618 31.39 -19.15 -35.18
CA PHE A 618 30.97 -20.26 -34.33
C PHE A 618 30.66 -21.47 -35.20
N GLU A 619 31.29 -22.60 -34.88
CA GLU A 619 31.17 -23.86 -35.59
C GLU A 619 30.09 -24.76 -34.95
N GLU A 620 29.68 -25.80 -35.67
CA GLU A 620 28.70 -26.78 -35.17
C GLU A 620 29.21 -27.44 -33.86
N GLY A 621 28.48 -27.23 -32.77
CA GLY A 621 28.78 -27.76 -31.43
C GLY A 621 29.28 -26.75 -30.41
N ASP A 622 29.60 -25.51 -30.81
CA ASP A 622 30.02 -24.45 -29.89
C ASP A 622 28.88 -24.02 -28.96
N VAL A 623 29.20 -23.67 -27.71
CA VAL A 623 28.22 -23.29 -26.68
C VAL A 623 28.72 -22.08 -25.88
N PRO A 624 28.59 -20.84 -26.40
CA PRO A 624 28.81 -19.66 -25.58
C PRO A 624 27.76 -19.57 -24.47
N VAL A 625 28.22 -19.33 -23.24
CA VAL A 625 27.40 -19.24 -22.02
C VAL A 625 27.64 -17.92 -21.29
N ALA A 626 26.62 -17.08 -21.18
CA ALA A 626 26.60 -15.96 -20.24
C ALA A 626 26.24 -16.46 -18.83
N TRP A 627 26.98 -16.00 -17.83
CA TRP A 627 26.58 -16.12 -16.44
C TRP A 627 25.88 -14.84 -16.02
N TYR A 628 24.80 -14.97 -15.27
CA TYR A 628 24.09 -13.84 -14.69
C TYR A 628 23.59 -14.17 -13.29
N THR A 629 23.29 -13.12 -12.51
CA THR A 629 22.96 -13.19 -11.09
C THR A 629 21.79 -12.28 -10.73
N TRP A 630 21.13 -12.56 -9.60
CA TRP A 630 20.06 -11.73 -9.01
C TRP A 630 19.99 -11.97 -7.50
N TYR A 631 19.10 -11.28 -6.78
CA TYR A 631 18.79 -11.54 -5.37
C TYR A 631 17.30 -11.81 -5.20
N ASP A 632 16.94 -12.88 -4.49
CA ASP A 632 15.54 -13.25 -4.17
C ASP A 632 15.46 -13.98 -2.82
N GLU A 633 14.28 -14.53 -2.50
CA GLU A 633 14.03 -15.31 -1.27
C GLU A 633 14.86 -16.59 -1.12
N SER A 634 15.41 -17.12 -2.22
CA SER A 634 16.27 -18.31 -2.27
C SER A 634 17.76 -17.96 -2.15
N ALA A 635 18.09 -16.66 -2.19
CA ALA A 635 19.45 -16.14 -2.32
C ALA A 635 20.16 -15.95 -0.98
N GLY A 636 20.63 -17.04 -0.38
CA GLY A 636 21.72 -16.98 0.60
C GLY A 636 23.07 -16.80 -0.07
N ASP A 637 23.46 -17.78 -0.88
CA ASP A 637 24.58 -17.67 -1.81
C ASP A 637 24.01 -17.21 -3.16
N GLN A 638 24.03 -15.90 -3.43
CA GLN A 638 23.83 -15.24 -4.73
C GLN A 638 23.42 -16.20 -5.89
N PRO A 639 22.13 -16.30 -6.27
CA PRO A 639 21.73 -17.18 -7.33
C PRO A 639 22.43 -16.75 -8.61
N PHE A 640 23.07 -17.73 -9.24
CA PHE A 640 23.67 -17.59 -10.55
C PHE A 640 22.99 -18.57 -11.48
N ALA A 641 22.71 -18.12 -12.70
CA ALA A 641 22.25 -18.99 -13.76
C ALA A 641 23.10 -18.80 -15.01
N GLN A 642 23.01 -19.81 -15.86
CA GLN A 642 23.73 -19.88 -17.12
C GLN A 642 22.75 -19.70 -18.27
N LEU A 643 23.03 -18.74 -19.12
CA LEU A 643 22.33 -18.50 -20.37
C LEU A 643 23.25 -18.93 -21.51
N GLY A 644 23.09 -20.17 -21.98
CA GLY A 644 23.85 -20.72 -23.09
C GLY A 644 23.08 -20.71 -24.41
N VAL A 645 23.78 -20.79 -25.54
CA VAL A 645 23.17 -21.10 -26.85
C VAL A 645 24.03 -22.12 -27.60
N ARG A 646 23.43 -23.18 -28.14
CA ARG A 646 24.16 -24.25 -28.84
C ARG A 646 24.13 -24.06 -30.36
N VAL A 647 25.30 -23.82 -30.95
CA VAL A 647 25.46 -23.62 -32.40
C VAL A 647 25.29 -24.94 -33.14
N GLY A 648 24.41 -24.96 -34.15
CA GLY A 648 24.03 -26.13 -34.93
C GLY A 648 22.75 -26.83 -34.46
N ASP A 649 22.35 -26.60 -33.20
CA ASP A 649 21.09 -27.11 -32.64
C ASP A 649 20.04 -25.98 -32.53
N GLU A 650 20.43 -24.83 -31.98
CA GLU A 650 19.54 -23.68 -31.74
C GLU A 650 19.74 -22.56 -32.77
N ILE A 651 20.96 -22.40 -33.30
CA ILE A 651 21.29 -21.43 -34.35
C ILE A 651 22.04 -22.08 -35.52
N ASP A 652 21.87 -21.57 -36.75
CA ASP A 652 22.44 -22.16 -37.97
C ASP A 652 23.98 -22.21 -37.94
N ALA A 653 24.58 -23.40 -38.17
CA ALA A 653 26.03 -23.59 -38.24
C ALA A 653 26.58 -23.68 -39.69
N PRO A 654 27.76 -23.10 -39.99
CA PRO A 654 28.52 -22.19 -39.14
C PRO A 654 27.87 -20.81 -39.09
N PHE A 655 27.89 -20.18 -37.92
CA PHE A 655 27.43 -18.80 -37.75
C PHE A 655 28.65 -17.87 -37.78
N THR A 656 28.60 -16.80 -38.57
CA THR A 656 29.61 -15.74 -38.56
C THR A 656 28.88 -14.42 -38.37
N GLY A 657 29.08 -13.78 -37.23
CA GLY A 657 28.29 -12.62 -36.82
C GLY A 657 28.46 -12.35 -35.33
N THR A 658 27.51 -11.60 -34.77
CA THR A 658 27.49 -11.23 -33.36
C THR A 658 26.40 -11.99 -32.61
N ILE A 659 26.74 -12.64 -31.50
CA ILE A 659 25.79 -13.19 -30.54
C ILE A 659 25.67 -12.17 -29.41
N VAL A 660 24.48 -11.61 -29.23
CA VAL A 660 24.14 -10.64 -28.18
C VAL A 660 23.47 -11.40 -27.05
N PHE A 661 23.93 -11.20 -25.82
CA PHE A 661 23.21 -11.59 -24.61
C PHE A 661 22.61 -10.34 -23.98
N GLU A 662 21.32 -10.38 -23.73
CA GLU A 662 20.56 -9.23 -23.24
C GLU A 662 19.59 -9.65 -22.13
N ILE A 663 19.59 -8.88 -21.05
CA ILE A 663 18.61 -8.94 -19.97
C ILE A 663 17.72 -7.71 -20.13
N ASP A 664 16.43 -7.93 -20.33
CA ASP A 664 15.46 -6.85 -20.54
C ASP A 664 14.06 -7.35 -20.14
N GLU A 665 13.26 -6.49 -19.49
CA GLU A 665 11.90 -6.80 -19.05
C GLU A 665 10.97 -7.19 -20.21
N ALA A 666 11.25 -6.75 -21.45
CA ALA A 666 10.49 -7.11 -22.64
C ALA A 666 10.51 -8.62 -22.95
N TYR A 667 11.45 -9.37 -22.38
CA TYR A 667 11.56 -10.82 -22.58
C TYR A 667 10.78 -11.59 -21.50
N SER A 668 9.57 -12.04 -21.84
CA SER A 668 8.77 -12.89 -20.95
C SER A 668 9.35 -14.29 -20.73
N GLU A 669 10.23 -14.81 -21.59
CA GLU A 669 10.97 -16.07 -21.44
C GLU A 669 12.29 -16.00 -22.22
N ARG A 670 13.13 -17.05 -22.21
CA ARG A 670 14.34 -17.07 -23.03
C ARG A 670 13.97 -17.01 -24.52
N GLN A 671 14.34 -15.92 -25.18
CA GLN A 671 14.06 -15.70 -26.59
C GLN A 671 15.35 -15.70 -27.42
N ILE A 672 15.26 -16.29 -28.62
CA ILE A 672 16.33 -16.26 -29.62
C ILE A 672 15.80 -15.50 -30.84
N ILE A 673 16.39 -14.34 -31.11
CA ILE A 673 16.02 -13.48 -32.23
C ILE A 673 17.15 -13.50 -33.25
N GLU A 674 16.93 -14.18 -34.38
CA GLU A 674 17.93 -14.31 -35.43
C GLU A 674 17.77 -13.25 -36.52
N ASN A 675 18.86 -12.51 -36.77
CA ASN A 675 19.04 -11.62 -37.90
C ASN A 675 20.15 -12.15 -38.84
N SER A 676 20.42 -11.47 -39.96
CA SER A 676 21.33 -12.01 -40.98
C SER A 676 22.78 -12.15 -40.52
N ASP A 677 23.23 -11.30 -39.59
CA ASP A 677 24.60 -11.24 -39.09
C ASP A 677 24.66 -11.05 -37.57
N GLU A 678 23.51 -11.16 -36.88
CA GLU A 678 23.36 -10.95 -35.43
C GLU A 678 22.32 -11.93 -34.87
N VAL A 679 22.55 -12.48 -33.69
CA VAL A 679 21.59 -13.30 -32.94
C VAL A 679 21.49 -12.73 -31.54
N THR A 680 20.29 -12.37 -31.09
CA THR A 680 20.05 -11.94 -29.70
C THR A 680 19.48 -13.08 -28.88
N ILE A 681 20.09 -13.32 -27.72
CA ILE A 681 19.64 -14.24 -26.68
C ILE A 681 19.15 -13.38 -25.51
N GLY A 682 17.84 -13.16 -25.47
CA GLY A 682 17.15 -12.32 -24.49
C GLY A 682 16.59 -13.14 -23.33
N ILE A 683 16.68 -12.63 -22.10
CA ILE A 683 15.94 -13.14 -20.93
C ILE A 683 15.32 -11.99 -20.14
N GLY A 684 14.21 -12.29 -19.47
CA GLY A 684 13.55 -11.35 -18.56
C GLY A 684 14.34 -11.10 -17.29
N GLU A 685 14.08 -9.95 -16.69
CA GLU A 685 14.58 -9.57 -15.36
C GLU A 685 14.02 -10.47 -14.26
N ARG A 686 14.81 -10.67 -13.20
CA ARG A 686 14.46 -11.47 -12.02
C ARG A 686 15.10 -10.87 -10.78
N GLY A 687 14.50 -11.11 -9.62
CA GLY A 687 15.03 -10.70 -8.32
C GLY A 687 14.68 -9.25 -7.94
N ILE A 688 15.00 -8.89 -6.71
CA ILE A 688 14.52 -7.68 -6.01
C ILE A 688 14.92 -6.38 -6.73
N ASN A 689 16.15 -6.29 -7.24
CA ASN A 689 16.66 -5.16 -8.04
C ASN A 689 17.13 -5.65 -9.43
N GLY A 690 16.42 -6.64 -9.99
CA GLY A 690 16.72 -7.18 -11.31
C GLY A 690 17.97 -8.08 -11.37
N SER A 691 18.39 -8.41 -12.59
CA SER A 691 19.48 -9.36 -12.86
C SER A 691 20.66 -8.76 -13.61
N GLY A 692 21.88 -9.27 -13.41
CA GLY A 692 23.10 -8.76 -14.05
C GLY A 692 24.03 -9.84 -14.60
N ILE A 693 24.56 -9.66 -15.82
CA ILE A 693 25.54 -10.51 -16.49
C ILE A 693 26.90 -10.34 -15.84
N THR A 694 27.43 -11.39 -15.20
CA THR A 694 28.70 -11.36 -14.47
C THR A 694 29.91 -11.80 -15.31
N GLY A 695 29.68 -12.52 -16.42
CA GLY A 695 30.76 -12.95 -17.32
C GLY A 695 30.34 -14.01 -18.33
N PHE A 696 31.33 -14.56 -19.05
CA PHE A 696 31.18 -15.60 -20.06
C PHE A 696 32.07 -16.82 -19.82
N ASP A 697 31.53 -17.98 -20.17
CA ASP A 697 32.24 -19.25 -20.38
C ASP A 697 32.01 -19.67 -21.85
N LEU A 698 33.10 -19.75 -22.63
CA LEU A 698 33.08 -20.13 -24.04
C LEU A 698 33.39 -21.62 -24.26
N GLY A 699 33.98 -22.28 -23.25
CA GLY A 699 34.38 -23.68 -23.28
C GLY A 699 33.34 -24.65 -22.70
N GLY A 700 32.37 -24.15 -21.95
CA GLY A 700 31.41 -24.95 -21.18
C GLY A 700 32.09 -25.76 -20.07
N GLU A 701 33.25 -25.30 -19.58
CA GLU A 701 34.04 -25.98 -18.54
C GLU A 701 33.72 -25.48 -17.12
N GLY A 702 32.85 -24.47 -16.98
CA GLY A 702 32.32 -23.98 -15.70
C GLY A 702 33.18 -22.94 -14.98
N GLU A 703 34.21 -22.40 -15.62
CA GLU A 703 35.02 -21.27 -15.14
C GLU A 703 34.86 -20.07 -16.08
N TYR A 704 34.96 -18.84 -15.55
CA TYR A 704 34.88 -17.61 -16.36
C TYR A 704 36.09 -17.50 -17.28
N ASP A 705 35.86 -17.54 -18.59
CA ASP A 705 36.86 -17.13 -19.60
C ASP A 705 36.97 -15.59 -19.66
N PHE A 706 35.84 -14.91 -19.45
CA PHE A 706 35.76 -13.44 -19.45
C PHE A 706 34.86 -12.95 -18.31
N GLN A 707 35.37 -12.02 -17.50
CA GLN A 707 34.60 -11.38 -16.42
C GLN A 707 34.06 -10.03 -16.89
N ASN A 708 32.80 -9.72 -16.54
CA ASN A 708 32.24 -8.40 -16.80
C ASN A 708 33.03 -7.34 -16.00
N PRO A 709 33.54 -6.27 -16.64
CA PRO A 709 34.26 -5.21 -15.93
C PRO A 709 33.38 -4.32 -15.03
N TYR A 710 32.05 -4.36 -15.18
CA TYR A 710 31.10 -3.69 -14.29
C TYR A 710 30.86 -4.53 -13.01
N ASP A 711 30.63 -3.88 -11.88
CA ASP A 711 30.34 -4.56 -10.60
C ASP A 711 28.86 -4.96 -10.54
N CYS A 712 28.46 -5.88 -11.40
CA CYS A 712 27.06 -6.25 -11.57
C CYS A 712 26.45 -6.91 -10.33
N LEU A 713 27.28 -7.44 -9.43
CA LEU A 713 26.83 -7.97 -8.14
C LEU A 713 26.50 -6.84 -7.15
N GLU A 714 27.23 -5.74 -7.19
CA GLU A 714 26.93 -4.54 -6.40
C GLU A 714 25.72 -3.79 -6.99
N GLU A 715 25.60 -3.72 -8.32
CA GLU A 715 24.50 -3.03 -9.02
C GLU A 715 23.11 -3.64 -8.73
N VAL A 716 23.00 -4.97 -8.71
CA VAL A 716 21.72 -5.67 -8.45
C VAL A 716 21.51 -6.03 -6.99
N ARG A 717 22.39 -5.61 -6.09
CA ARG A 717 22.26 -5.88 -4.66
C ARG A 717 21.10 -5.05 -4.08
N PRO A 718 20.20 -5.67 -3.28
CA PRO A 718 19.18 -4.92 -2.57
C PRO A 718 19.80 -3.88 -1.63
N GLU A 719 19.35 -2.63 -1.74
CA GLU A 719 19.68 -1.53 -0.85
C GLU A 719 19.11 -1.77 0.56
N GLN A 720 19.78 -1.25 1.60
CA GLN A 720 19.33 -1.45 2.98
C GLN A 720 18.08 -0.60 3.28
N PRO A 721 17.00 -1.20 3.82
CA PRO A 721 15.89 -0.42 4.35
C PRO A 721 16.32 0.51 5.49
N SER A 722 15.64 1.64 5.64
CA SER A 722 15.78 2.51 6.82
C SER A 722 14.74 2.14 7.87
N LEU A 723 15.09 2.11 9.16
CA LEU A 723 14.18 1.76 10.26
C LEU A 723 14.18 2.89 11.31
N THR A 724 13.00 3.32 11.77
CA THR A 724 12.85 4.39 12.77
C THR A 724 11.76 4.05 13.80
N VAL A 725 11.85 4.64 15.00
CA VAL A 725 10.75 4.67 15.97
C VAL A 725 10.02 5.99 15.81
N GLU A 726 8.74 5.94 15.43
CA GLU A 726 7.91 7.14 15.22
C GLU A 726 7.32 7.64 16.53
N GLU A 727 6.66 6.74 17.26
CA GLU A 727 5.93 7.10 18.47
C GLU A 727 5.87 5.92 19.44
N VAL A 728 5.88 6.23 20.74
CA VAL A 728 5.54 5.28 21.79
C VAL A 728 4.47 5.93 22.65
N VAL A 729 3.28 5.34 22.68
CA VAL A 729 2.16 5.79 23.49
C VAL A 729 1.89 4.84 24.63
N TYR A 730 1.32 5.36 25.71
CA TYR A 730 0.82 4.57 26.83
C TYR A 730 -0.71 4.59 26.78
N ASP A 731 -1.32 3.42 26.61
CA ASP A 731 -2.76 3.30 26.37
C ASP A 731 -3.59 3.27 27.68
N GLU A 732 -4.92 3.38 27.52
CA GLU A 732 -5.88 3.33 28.63
C GLU A 732 -5.89 1.98 29.37
N GLU A 733 -5.29 0.94 28.78
CA GLU A 733 -5.18 -0.42 29.35
C GLU A 733 -3.84 -0.66 30.07
N SER A 734 -3.04 0.40 30.27
CA SER A 734 -1.74 0.36 30.94
C SER A 734 -0.63 -0.37 30.16
N ARG A 735 -0.65 -0.33 28.82
CA ARG A 735 0.33 -0.97 27.93
C ARG A 735 1.07 0.09 27.10
N TYR A 736 2.32 -0.20 26.73
CA TYR A 736 3.03 0.63 25.76
C TYR A 736 2.72 0.12 24.36
N GLU A 737 2.35 1.00 23.45
CA GLU A 737 2.27 0.72 22.02
C GLU A 737 3.40 1.47 21.33
N ALA A 738 4.31 0.73 20.69
CA ALA A 738 5.44 1.30 19.96
C ALA A 738 5.19 1.20 18.47
N THR A 739 5.18 2.34 17.78
CA THR A 739 5.03 2.44 16.33
C THR A 739 6.40 2.63 15.69
N PHE A 740 6.73 1.72 14.79
CA PHE A 740 7.94 1.75 13.99
C PHE A 740 7.58 2.14 12.56
N SER A 741 8.47 2.90 11.92
CA SER A 741 8.44 3.11 10.49
C SER A 741 9.63 2.43 9.83
N TYR A 742 9.47 2.08 8.56
CA TYR A 742 10.57 1.69 7.70
C TYR A 742 10.38 2.21 6.29
N GLU A 743 11.48 2.48 5.59
CA GLU A 743 11.49 2.79 4.16
C GLU A 743 12.27 1.69 3.45
N ASN A 744 11.62 0.95 2.55
CA ASN A 744 12.29 0.02 1.66
C ASN A 744 12.53 0.71 0.30
N PRO A 745 13.77 1.08 -0.04
CA PRO A 745 14.09 1.81 -1.28
C PRO A 745 14.17 0.91 -2.54
N ASN A 746 14.00 -0.41 -2.39
CA ASN A 746 14.19 -1.37 -3.48
C ASN A 746 13.00 -1.42 -4.44
N GLU A 747 13.21 -2.02 -5.62
CA GLU A 747 12.17 -2.15 -6.64
C GLU A 747 11.14 -3.25 -6.32
N ALA A 748 11.42 -4.10 -5.32
CA ALA A 748 10.50 -5.12 -4.83
C ALA A 748 10.59 -5.28 -3.29
N PRO A 749 9.54 -5.86 -2.66
CA PRO A 749 9.56 -6.17 -1.25
C PRO A 749 10.63 -7.19 -0.87
N ILE A 750 11.12 -7.08 0.36
CA ILE A 750 12.12 -7.99 0.91
C ILE A 750 11.41 -9.02 1.79
N PRO A 751 11.33 -10.30 1.39
CA PRO A 751 10.80 -11.35 2.26
C PRO A 751 11.80 -11.67 3.37
N VAL A 752 11.30 -11.77 4.61
CA VAL A 752 12.04 -12.27 5.77
C VAL A 752 12.08 -13.78 5.68
N GLY A 753 13.24 -14.36 5.95
CA GLY A 753 13.46 -15.79 5.76
C GLY A 753 14.86 -16.24 6.21
N PRO A 754 15.35 -17.39 5.74
CA PRO A 754 16.63 -17.93 6.19
C PRO A 754 17.86 -17.05 5.85
N TYR A 755 17.70 -16.05 4.98
CA TYR A 755 18.78 -15.17 4.50
C TYR A 755 18.61 -13.69 4.84
N VAL A 756 17.42 -13.33 5.34
CA VAL A 756 17.05 -11.99 5.80
C VAL A 756 16.37 -12.19 7.15
N GLU A 757 17.03 -11.86 8.25
CA GLU A 757 16.47 -12.04 9.58
C GLU A 757 15.92 -10.70 10.10
N SER A 758 14.65 -10.68 10.50
CA SER A 758 13.99 -9.51 11.08
C SER A 758 13.40 -9.90 12.44
N GLU A 759 13.90 -9.34 13.53
CA GLU A 759 13.46 -9.72 14.87
C GLU A 759 13.58 -8.60 15.92
N PHE A 760 12.81 -8.71 17.01
CA PHE A 760 13.00 -7.90 18.21
C PHE A 760 14.08 -8.53 19.10
N VAL A 761 15.32 -8.06 18.97
CA VAL A 761 16.48 -8.59 19.71
C VAL A 761 16.54 -8.16 21.18
N SER A 762 15.74 -7.16 21.56
CA SER A 762 15.61 -6.66 22.93
C SER A 762 14.22 -6.08 23.14
N GLY A 763 13.72 -6.15 24.37
CA GLY A 763 12.39 -5.71 24.75
C GLY A 763 11.44 -6.89 24.95
N THR A 764 10.44 -6.69 25.80
CA THR A 764 9.44 -7.70 26.18
C THR A 764 8.18 -7.49 25.36
N THR A 765 8.12 -8.12 24.20
CA THR A 765 6.95 -8.13 23.30
C THR A 765 6.63 -9.56 22.89
N ASP A 766 5.34 -9.85 22.70
CA ASP A 766 4.85 -11.09 22.09
C ASP A 766 4.64 -10.91 20.57
N SER A 767 4.85 -9.70 20.04
CA SER A 767 4.71 -9.37 18.62
C SER A 767 5.99 -9.70 17.84
N GLU A 768 5.84 -10.02 16.56
CA GLU A 768 6.93 -10.22 15.61
C GLU A 768 6.96 -9.04 14.62
N PRO A 769 8.14 -8.62 14.12
CA PRO A 769 8.20 -7.65 13.03
C PRO A 769 7.55 -8.18 11.74
N PRO A 770 7.31 -7.33 10.73
CA PRO A 770 6.74 -7.76 9.46
C PRO A 770 7.58 -8.88 8.81
N GLU A 771 6.90 -9.93 8.33
CA GLU A 771 7.53 -11.05 7.59
C GLU A 771 7.91 -10.66 6.14
N VAL A 772 7.43 -9.52 5.66
CA VAL A 772 7.79 -8.93 4.37
C VAL A 772 7.93 -7.42 4.55
N LEU A 773 9.06 -6.87 4.12
CA LEU A 773 9.29 -5.42 4.07
C LEU A 773 8.84 -4.89 2.71
N THR A 774 7.65 -4.32 2.69
CA THR A 774 7.01 -3.76 1.48
C THR A 774 7.78 -2.53 0.98
N VAL A 775 7.72 -2.24 -0.32
CA VAL A 775 8.42 -1.10 -0.93
C VAL A 775 7.89 0.22 -0.37
N GLY A 776 8.75 1.24 -0.30
CA GLY A 776 8.40 2.59 0.14
C GLY A 776 8.30 2.75 1.65
N GLU A 777 7.64 3.82 2.08
CA GLU A 777 7.42 4.16 3.49
C GLU A 777 6.26 3.35 4.09
N ASN A 778 6.53 2.65 5.18
CA ASN A 778 5.60 1.76 5.85
C ASN A 778 5.67 1.93 7.36
N LEU A 779 4.58 1.55 8.05
CA LEU A 779 4.46 1.66 9.50
C LEU A 779 3.79 0.43 10.08
N PHE A 780 4.19 0.03 11.29
CA PHE A 780 3.52 -0.99 12.06
C PHE A 780 3.66 -0.70 13.56
N THR A 781 2.67 -1.14 14.33
CA THR A 781 2.59 -0.91 15.77
C THR A 781 2.61 -2.24 16.51
N VAL A 782 3.39 -2.30 17.58
CA VAL A 782 3.51 -3.50 18.42
C VAL A 782 3.24 -3.19 19.88
N GLU A 783 2.71 -4.17 20.59
CA GLU A 783 2.53 -4.09 22.03
C GLU A 783 3.87 -4.36 22.74
N TRP A 784 4.22 -3.50 23.68
CA TRP A 784 5.45 -3.60 24.47
C TRP A 784 5.11 -3.60 25.98
N THR A 785 5.64 -4.59 26.70
CA THR A 785 5.38 -4.79 28.13
C THR A 785 6.69 -4.78 28.94
N PRO A 786 7.36 -3.61 29.06
CA PRO A 786 8.68 -3.55 29.66
C PRO A 786 8.72 -4.08 31.09
N GLU A 787 9.70 -4.95 31.39
CA GLU A 787 9.90 -5.50 32.74
C GLU A 787 10.63 -4.51 33.67
N SER A 788 11.19 -3.42 33.12
CA SER A 788 11.87 -2.37 33.87
C SER A 788 11.86 -1.01 33.15
N GLU A 789 11.96 0.07 33.92
CA GLU A 789 12.07 1.45 33.42
C GLU A 789 13.31 1.69 32.52
N ASP A 790 14.35 0.85 32.63
CA ASP A 790 15.56 0.95 31.81
C ASP A 790 15.48 0.11 30.51
N GLU A 791 14.41 -0.65 30.31
CA GLU A 791 14.25 -1.52 29.13
C GLU A 791 13.98 -0.70 27.87
N ARG A 792 14.52 -1.16 26.73
CA ARG A 792 14.25 -0.64 25.39
C ARG A 792 13.76 -1.79 24.49
N LEU A 793 12.83 -1.48 23.60
CA LEU A 793 12.46 -2.35 22.50
C LEU A 793 13.38 -2.04 21.31
N VAL A 794 14.02 -3.07 20.75
CA VAL A 794 14.99 -2.95 19.66
C VAL A 794 14.60 -3.90 18.54
N TRP A 795 14.23 -3.33 17.40
CA TRP A 795 14.03 -4.06 16.16
C TRP A 795 15.33 -4.10 15.37
N GLU A 796 15.70 -5.28 14.86
CA GLU A 796 16.90 -5.51 14.08
C GLU A 796 16.56 -6.23 12.77
N LEU A 797 17.11 -5.72 11.67
CA LEU A 797 17.11 -6.33 10.34
C LEU A 797 18.54 -6.71 9.95
N ASN A 798 18.80 -8.01 9.80
CA ASN A 798 20.08 -8.57 9.43
C ASN A 798 20.10 -8.98 7.95
N LEU A 799 21.00 -8.34 7.18
CA LEU A 799 21.20 -8.58 5.74
C LEU A 799 22.61 -9.12 5.44
N SER A 800 23.24 -9.83 6.39
CA SER A 800 24.62 -10.29 6.26
C SER A 800 24.85 -11.25 5.10
N GLU A 801 23.85 -12.07 4.76
CA GLU A 801 23.92 -12.99 3.63
C GLU A 801 23.98 -12.23 2.29
N TRP A 802 23.51 -10.99 2.24
CA TRP A 802 23.62 -10.11 1.05
C TRP A 802 24.93 -9.30 1.01
N GLY A 803 25.82 -9.50 1.98
CA GLY A 803 27.13 -8.85 2.03
C GLY A 803 27.16 -7.54 2.82
N TYR A 804 26.18 -7.30 3.69
CA TYR A 804 26.19 -6.19 4.64
C TYR A 804 26.82 -6.61 5.98
N ASP A 805 27.82 -5.88 6.45
CA ASP A 805 28.54 -6.23 7.68
C ASP A 805 27.75 -5.89 8.96
N GLU A 806 26.89 -4.88 8.92
CA GLU A 806 26.16 -4.35 10.08
C GLU A 806 24.64 -4.41 9.86
N PRO A 807 23.87 -4.93 10.83
CA PRO A 807 22.41 -4.96 10.75
C PRO A 807 21.82 -3.56 10.96
N VAL A 808 20.68 -3.30 10.35
CA VAL A 808 19.91 -2.06 10.54
C VAL A 808 19.05 -2.21 11.79
N ARG A 809 18.92 -1.14 12.59
CA ARG A 809 18.19 -1.19 13.87
C ARG A 809 17.37 0.07 14.14
N ALA A 810 16.23 -0.12 14.78
CA ALA A 810 15.46 0.94 15.43
C ALA A 810 15.32 0.63 16.92
N GLU A 811 15.62 1.60 17.80
CA GLU A 811 15.48 1.45 19.25
C GLU A 811 14.58 2.52 19.85
N THR A 812 13.72 2.12 20.79
CA THR A 812 12.96 3.06 21.61
C THR A 812 13.89 3.73 22.62
N GLU A 813 13.49 4.89 23.16
CA GLU A 813 13.98 5.36 24.47
C GLU A 813 13.64 4.35 25.59
N PRO A 814 14.32 4.41 26.76
CA PRO A 814 14.02 3.55 27.90
C PRO A 814 12.58 3.79 28.36
N ALA A 815 11.89 2.73 28.79
CA ALA A 815 10.49 2.79 29.19
C ALA A 815 10.16 3.92 30.19
N GLY A 816 11.09 4.23 31.11
CA GLY A 816 10.94 5.27 32.13
C GLY A 816 11.13 6.72 31.64
N GLU A 817 11.53 6.95 30.39
CA GLU A 817 11.56 8.29 29.79
C GLU A 817 10.20 8.68 29.19
N TYR A 818 9.26 7.74 29.01
CA TYR A 818 7.92 8.01 28.53
C TYR A 818 6.99 8.38 29.69
N ASP A 819 6.19 9.43 29.49
CA ASP A 819 5.28 9.97 30.50
C ASP A 819 4.02 9.10 30.58
N VAL A 820 4.00 8.20 31.57
CA VAL A 820 2.79 7.47 31.97
C VAL A 820 1.99 8.40 32.87
N GLY A 821 1.08 9.19 32.30
CA GLY A 821 0.43 10.34 32.97
C GLY A 821 0.00 10.08 34.42
N GLU A 822 0.11 11.09 35.29
CA GLU A 822 -0.21 10.95 36.72
C GLU A 822 -1.74 10.88 36.94
N PRO A 823 -2.26 9.97 37.79
CA PRO A 823 -3.66 9.95 38.16
C PRO A 823 -4.00 11.17 39.05
N GLU A 824 -5.01 11.96 38.68
CA GLU A 824 -5.44 13.16 39.44
C GLU A 824 -6.97 13.18 39.60
N LEU A 825 -7.45 13.20 40.85
CA LEU A 825 -8.89 13.23 41.17
C LEU A 825 -9.36 14.57 41.78
N ASP A 826 -10.14 15.32 41.01
CA ASP A 826 -10.85 16.52 41.44
C ASP A 826 -12.14 16.16 42.21
N VAL A 827 -12.43 16.90 43.28
CA VAL A 827 -13.57 16.63 44.19
C VAL A 827 -14.51 17.83 44.24
N THR A 828 -15.80 17.63 43.96
CA THR A 828 -16.82 18.69 44.11
C THR A 828 -18.06 18.19 44.85
N ILE A 829 -18.52 18.93 45.86
CA ILE A 829 -19.81 18.67 46.54
C ILE A 829 -20.95 19.20 45.66
N ALA A 830 -21.72 18.28 45.08
CA ALA A 830 -22.80 18.58 44.16
C ALA A 830 -24.09 19.03 44.88
N ASP A 831 -24.46 18.37 45.98
CA ASP A 831 -25.65 18.71 46.77
C ASP A 831 -25.56 18.20 48.22
N THR A 832 -26.36 18.82 49.09
CA THR A 832 -26.61 18.32 50.45
C THR A 832 -28.09 18.44 50.80
N ASN A 833 -28.61 17.54 51.63
CA ASN A 833 -30.02 17.60 52.05
C ASN A 833 -30.30 18.65 53.15
N THR A 834 -29.40 19.61 53.35
CA THR A 834 -29.49 20.65 54.37
C THR A 834 -30.57 21.71 54.04
N PRO A 835 -31.30 22.25 55.04
CA PRO A 835 -31.25 21.93 56.46
C PRO A 835 -32.00 20.66 56.86
N VAL A 836 -31.44 19.92 57.84
CA VAL A 836 -32.03 18.70 58.44
C VAL A 836 -32.36 18.88 59.92
N GLU A 837 -33.30 18.11 60.47
CA GLU A 837 -33.58 18.13 61.92
C GLU A 837 -32.53 17.33 62.70
N ALA A 838 -32.23 17.72 63.94
CA ALA A 838 -31.31 16.97 64.77
C ALA A 838 -31.75 15.50 64.95
N GLY A 839 -30.84 14.58 64.66
CA GLY A 839 -31.10 13.13 64.65
C GLY A 839 -31.51 12.57 63.28
N GLU A 840 -31.68 13.41 62.26
CA GLU A 840 -31.83 12.97 60.87
C GLU A 840 -30.46 12.72 60.20
N PHE A 841 -30.48 11.94 59.11
CA PHE A 841 -29.29 11.61 58.35
C PHE A 841 -28.94 12.77 57.40
N LEU A 842 -27.74 13.31 57.54
CA LEU A 842 -27.19 14.28 56.61
C LEU A 842 -26.56 13.52 55.44
N GLU A 843 -27.05 13.80 54.24
CA GLU A 843 -26.56 13.21 53.00
C GLU A 843 -25.74 14.25 52.25
N VAL A 844 -24.55 13.85 51.78
CA VAL A 844 -23.64 14.67 50.98
C VAL A 844 -23.37 13.93 49.68
N THR A 845 -23.78 14.51 48.56
CA THR A 845 -23.51 13.99 47.23
C THR A 845 -22.28 14.69 46.65
N ALA A 846 -21.27 13.93 46.26
CA ALA A 846 -20.04 14.45 45.68
C ALA A 846 -19.78 13.83 44.30
N ASN A 847 -19.22 14.64 43.40
CA ASN A 847 -18.68 14.19 42.12
C ASN A 847 -17.17 14.09 42.24
N ILE A 848 -16.63 12.98 41.75
CA ILE A 848 -15.20 12.67 41.70
C ILE A 848 -14.84 12.57 40.23
N GLU A 849 -14.09 13.53 39.72
CA GLU A 849 -13.70 13.63 38.32
C GLU A 849 -12.21 13.28 38.19
N ASN A 850 -11.87 12.39 37.27
CA ASN A 850 -10.47 12.12 36.96
C ASN A 850 -10.01 13.08 35.87
N THR A 851 -9.15 14.03 36.24
CA THR A 851 -8.55 15.02 35.33
C THR A 851 -7.19 14.58 34.81
N GLY A 852 -6.66 13.46 35.32
CA GLY A 852 -5.44 12.84 34.82
C GLY A 852 -5.69 11.92 33.62
N ASP A 853 -4.59 11.47 33.02
CA ASP A 853 -4.59 10.68 31.77
C ASP A 853 -4.57 9.15 32.03
N THR A 854 -4.55 8.70 33.29
CA THR A 854 -4.58 7.27 33.67
C THR A 854 -5.69 6.96 34.69
N GLU A 855 -6.15 5.70 34.79
CA GLU A 855 -7.17 5.30 35.77
C GLU A 855 -6.69 5.59 37.21
N ALA A 856 -7.54 6.27 37.99
CA ALA A 856 -7.24 6.64 39.36
C ALA A 856 -8.13 5.86 40.34
N THR A 857 -7.52 5.06 41.22
CA THR A 857 -8.20 4.42 42.36
C THR A 857 -7.82 5.08 43.68
N GLN A 858 -8.74 5.79 44.32
CA GLN A 858 -8.49 6.46 45.62
C GLN A 858 -9.61 6.28 46.64
N GLN A 859 -9.29 6.53 47.92
CA GLN A 859 -10.27 6.55 49.00
C GLN A 859 -10.74 7.98 49.28
N ILE A 860 -12.02 8.23 49.05
CA ILE A 860 -12.70 9.50 49.30
C ILE A 860 -13.25 9.52 50.73
N ASN A 861 -12.97 10.60 51.47
CA ASN A 861 -13.31 10.72 52.88
C ASN A 861 -14.31 11.85 53.14
N LEU A 862 -15.32 11.61 53.98
CA LEU A 862 -16.19 12.65 54.55
C LEU A 862 -15.71 13.05 55.95
N ILE A 863 -15.40 14.34 56.11
CA ILE A 863 -15.04 14.99 57.36
C ILE A 863 -16.16 15.96 57.76
N VAL A 864 -16.63 15.88 59.00
CA VAL A 864 -17.73 16.73 59.49
C VAL A 864 -17.31 17.49 60.75
N GLY A 865 -17.56 18.79 60.76
CA GLY A 865 -17.37 19.65 61.92
C GLY A 865 -16.02 20.37 61.98
N HIS A 866 -15.82 21.15 63.05
CA HIS A 866 -14.61 21.95 63.26
C HIS A 866 -13.47 21.20 63.98
N ASP A 867 -13.72 19.97 64.44
CA ASP A 867 -12.73 19.07 65.04
C ASP A 867 -12.78 17.77 64.21
N PRO A 868 -11.78 17.52 63.34
CA PRO A 868 -11.90 16.55 62.25
C PRO A 868 -11.90 15.11 62.79
N GLU A 869 -13.07 14.49 62.82
CA GLU A 869 -13.19 13.02 62.86
C GLU A 869 -13.63 12.55 61.47
N ARG A 870 -12.92 11.57 60.92
CA ARG A 870 -13.35 10.84 59.72
C ARG A 870 -14.59 10.02 60.06
N LEU A 871 -15.67 10.21 59.32
CA LEU A 871 -16.97 9.67 59.69
C LEU A 871 -17.53 8.70 58.64
N ASP A 872 -17.19 8.91 57.37
CA ASP A 872 -17.54 8.01 56.27
C ASP A 872 -16.41 8.01 55.22
N SER A 873 -16.27 6.91 54.47
CA SER A 873 -15.26 6.78 53.42
C SER A 873 -15.66 5.76 52.37
N GLU A 874 -15.36 6.03 51.10
CA GLU A 874 -15.64 5.16 49.96
C GLU A 874 -14.41 5.08 49.05
N THR A 875 -14.09 3.90 48.51
CA THR A 875 -13.01 3.74 47.52
C THR A 875 -13.63 3.71 46.13
N VAL A 876 -13.10 4.55 45.24
CA VAL A 876 -13.65 4.86 43.93
C VAL A 876 -12.55 4.62 42.90
N SER A 877 -12.90 4.07 41.73
CA SER A 877 -12.00 3.88 40.58
C SER A 877 -12.60 4.60 39.39
N VAL A 878 -11.90 5.60 38.86
CA VAL A 878 -12.42 6.48 37.81
C VAL A 878 -11.42 6.47 36.65
N ASN A 879 -11.88 6.13 35.45
CA ASN A 879 -11.05 6.19 34.24
C ASN A 879 -10.76 7.64 33.83
N PRO A 880 -9.77 7.89 32.97
CA PRO A 880 -9.45 9.23 32.47
C PRO A 880 -10.68 9.94 31.92
N SER A 881 -10.84 11.23 32.22
CA SER A 881 -11.97 12.06 31.78
C SER A 881 -13.37 11.57 32.21
N GLU A 882 -13.48 10.56 33.08
CA GLU A 882 -14.75 10.13 33.65
C GLU A 882 -15.06 10.85 34.97
N THR A 883 -16.35 10.84 35.35
CA THR A 883 -16.81 11.36 36.63
C THR A 883 -17.71 10.34 37.32
N GLU A 884 -17.37 9.99 38.56
CA GLU A 884 -18.20 9.15 39.40
C GLU A 884 -18.92 9.98 40.48
N THR A 885 -20.22 9.74 40.68
CA THR A 885 -20.99 10.40 41.74
C THR A 885 -21.17 9.44 42.93
N ILE A 886 -20.65 9.84 44.08
CA ILE A 886 -20.80 9.10 45.34
C ILE A 886 -21.72 9.81 46.34
N ILE A 887 -22.27 9.04 47.27
CA ILE A 887 -23.13 9.56 48.35
C ILE A 887 -22.55 9.11 49.69
N LEU A 888 -22.01 10.07 50.42
CA LEU A 888 -21.49 9.89 51.77
C LEU A 888 -22.50 10.46 52.77
N GLY A 889 -22.47 9.99 54.02
CA GLY A 889 -23.40 10.56 55.00
C GLY A 889 -23.03 10.42 56.45
N TYR A 890 -23.78 11.16 57.26
CA TYR A 890 -23.50 11.38 58.68
C TYR A 890 -24.79 11.39 59.51
N GLU A 891 -24.80 10.63 60.61
CA GLU A 891 -25.90 10.69 61.59
C GLU A 891 -25.74 11.94 62.47
N THR A 892 -26.64 12.92 62.33
CA THR A 892 -26.55 14.17 63.10
C THR A 892 -26.87 13.95 64.59
N PRO A 893 -26.13 14.60 65.51
CA PRO A 893 -26.36 14.45 66.94
C PRO A 893 -27.64 15.18 67.39
N LEU A 894 -28.31 14.66 68.43
CA LEU A 894 -29.45 15.32 69.06
C LEU A 894 -28.99 16.56 69.85
N VAL A 895 -29.33 17.74 69.34
CA VAL A 895 -28.95 19.03 69.91
C VAL A 895 -30.18 19.91 70.17
N ASP A 896 -30.11 20.76 71.20
CA ASP A 896 -31.24 21.62 71.59
C ASP A 896 -31.32 22.91 70.75
N ASN A 897 -30.19 23.40 70.23
CA ASN A 897 -30.13 24.62 69.41
C ASN A 897 -29.64 24.27 68.01
N ASP A 898 -29.99 25.11 67.05
CA ASP A 898 -29.49 25.03 65.67
C ASP A 898 -27.95 25.06 65.64
N GLN A 899 -27.37 24.25 64.76
CA GLN A 899 -25.94 24.15 64.56
C GLN A 899 -25.58 24.32 63.09
N GLU A 900 -24.63 25.20 62.81
CA GLU A 900 -23.97 25.30 61.51
C GLU A 900 -22.55 24.75 61.65
N PHE A 901 -22.14 23.89 60.74
CA PHE A 901 -20.79 23.32 60.70
C PHE A 901 -20.39 22.94 59.27
N PRO A 902 -19.08 22.87 58.95
CA PRO A 902 -18.62 22.45 57.64
C PRO A 902 -18.72 20.92 57.47
N VAL A 903 -19.03 20.49 56.26
CA VAL A 903 -18.74 19.16 55.73
C VAL A 903 -17.72 19.30 54.63
N ARG A 904 -16.67 18.46 54.65
CA ARG A 904 -15.61 18.44 53.66
C ARG A 904 -15.48 17.03 53.10
N VAL A 905 -15.43 16.92 51.78
CA VAL A 905 -15.10 15.69 51.06
C VAL A 905 -13.68 15.83 50.52
N GLU A 906 -12.82 14.83 50.71
CA GLU A 906 -11.42 14.88 50.26
C GLU A 906 -10.95 13.56 49.63
N SER A 907 -10.20 13.67 48.53
CA SER A 907 -9.33 12.64 47.94
C SER A 907 -7.89 12.80 48.45
N GLU A 908 -6.92 12.10 47.86
CA GLU A 908 -5.50 12.38 48.13
C GLU A 908 -5.02 13.67 47.45
N ASP A 909 -5.68 14.09 46.35
CA ASP A 909 -5.27 15.21 45.48
C ASP A 909 -6.04 16.50 45.76
N ASP A 910 -7.36 16.41 46.01
CA ASP A 910 -8.26 17.57 46.11
C ASP A 910 -9.29 17.45 47.27
N ALA A 911 -9.92 18.56 47.64
CA ALA A 911 -10.98 18.60 48.61
C ALA A 911 -11.94 19.79 48.45
N ASP A 912 -13.24 19.54 48.63
CA ASP A 912 -14.28 20.57 48.65
C ASP A 912 -15.04 20.62 49.98
N GLU A 913 -15.49 21.81 50.40
CA GLU A 913 -16.12 22.07 51.69
C GLU A 913 -17.38 22.94 51.58
N GLN A 914 -18.46 22.50 52.23
CA GLN A 914 -19.72 23.24 52.32
C GLN A 914 -20.20 23.38 53.77
N THR A 915 -20.79 24.52 54.13
CA THR A 915 -21.44 24.68 55.45
C THR A 915 -22.87 24.14 55.40
N VAL A 916 -23.22 23.29 56.37
CA VAL A 916 -24.56 22.72 56.54
C VAL A 916 -25.20 23.23 57.84
N LEU A 917 -26.54 23.28 57.85
CA LEU A 917 -27.38 23.64 58.98
C LEU A 917 -28.18 22.43 59.49
N VAL A 918 -28.16 22.21 60.81
CA VAL A 918 -28.99 21.22 61.52
C VAL A 918 -29.86 21.95 62.54
N TYR A 919 -31.19 21.77 62.46
CA TYR A 919 -32.14 22.37 63.39
C TYR A 919 -32.15 21.67 64.76
N GLY A 920 -32.10 22.46 65.82
CA GLY A 920 -32.18 21.96 67.20
C GLY A 920 -33.60 21.58 67.61
N THR A 921 -33.73 20.69 68.58
CA THR A 921 -35.03 20.14 69.03
C THR A 921 -35.84 21.06 69.96
N ALA A 922 -35.44 22.31 70.20
CA ALA A 922 -36.13 23.19 71.14
C ALA A 922 -37.47 23.71 70.61
N GLU A 923 -38.56 23.47 71.36
CA GLU A 923 -39.87 24.09 71.14
C GLU A 923 -39.78 25.62 71.28
N GLU A 924 -40.15 26.38 70.24
CA GLU A 924 -40.29 27.84 70.29
C GLU A 924 -41.24 28.28 71.42
N GLU A 925 -40.73 28.98 72.45
CA GLU A 925 -41.58 29.82 73.29
C GLU A 925 -42.02 31.07 72.50
N PRO A 926 -43.32 31.43 72.49
CA PRO A 926 -43.82 32.53 71.65
C PRO A 926 -43.34 33.90 72.17
N PRO A 927 -43.16 34.90 71.28
CA PRO A 927 -42.52 36.17 71.64
C PRO A 927 -43.43 37.03 72.54
N GLU A 928 -42.91 37.45 73.69
CA GLU A 928 -43.51 38.51 74.51
C GLU A 928 -43.21 39.89 73.93
N ALA A 929 -44.30 40.57 73.59
CA ALA A 929 -44.54 42.01 73.39
C ALA A 929 -43.35 43.00 73.43
N GLU A 930 -43.19 43.71 72.32
CA GLU A 930 -42.44 44.96 72.16
C GLU A 930 -42.92 46.06 73.14
N GLU A 931 -42.01 46.60 73.97
CA GLU A 931 -42.12 47.96 74.50
C GLU A 931 -41.04 48.85 73.86
N GLU A 932 -41.51 49.91 73.20
CA GLU A 932 -40.71 51.04 72.73
C GLU A 932 -39.98 51.74 73.89
N THR A 933 -38.73 52.16 73.71
CA THR A 933 -38.26 53.48 74.14
C THR A 933 -37.03 53.93 73.36
N GLN A 934 -37.03 55.23 73.02
CA GLN A 934 -36.07 55.97 72.19
C GLN A 934 -34.92 56.57 73.02
N GLU A 935 -33.92 57.06 72.27
CA GLU A 935 -32.95 58.14 72.59
C GLU A 935 -31.72 57.78 73.46
N GLU A 936 -30.51 57.78 72.85
CA GLU A 936 -29.53 58.90 72.88
C GLU A 936 -28.13 58.40 72.41
N GLU A 937 -27.58 58.97 71.32
CA GLU A 937 -26.13 59.19 71.13
C GLU A 937 -25.69 60.40 72.00
N PRO A 938 -24.39 60.75 72.26
CA PRO A 938 -23.12 60.45 71.54
C PRO A 938 -21.90 60.35 72.53
N PRO A 939 -20.63 60.80 72.25
CA PRO A 939 -19.72 60.68 71.09
C PRO A 939 -18.29 60.12 71.43
N GLU A 940 -17.54 59.83 70.35
CA GLU A 940 -16.10 60.06 70.02
C GLU A 940 -14.90 59.84 70.99
N GLU A 941 -13.74 59.65 70.32
CA GLU A 941 -12.32 59.73 70.75
C GLU A 941 -11.73 58.43 71.36
N ASP A 942 -10.50 57.98 71.15
CA ASP A 942 -9.36 58.30 70.27
C ASP A 942 -8.22 57.34 70.72
N GLU A 943 -7.39 56.86 69.79
CA GLU A 943 -5.92 56.66 69.92
C GLU A 943 -5.34 55.74 71.05
N LEU A 944 -4.15 55.14 70.99
CA LEU A 944 -3.05 54.90 70.05
C LEU A 944 -2.09 53.91 70.79
N SER A 945 -1.09 53.44 70.04
CA SER A 945 0.26 53.03 70.47
C SER A 945 0.51 51.68 71.16
N GLU A 946 1.22 50.82 70.42
CA GLU A 946 2.59 50.30 70.66
C GLU A 946 2.96 49.72 72.04
N GLU A 947 3.53 48.51 72.04
CA GLU A 947 4.76 48.08 72.75
C GLU A 947 5.04 46.59 72.38
N GLU A 948 6.09 46.31 71.59
CA GLU A 948 7.46 45.94 71.99
C GLU A 948 7.67 44.45 72.38
N LEU A 949 8.45 43.73 71.54
CA LEU A 949 9.72 42.97 71.77
C LEU A 949 9.95 42.27 73.14
N PRO A 950 10.77 41.18 73.26
CA PRO A 950 12.13 41.00 72.67
C PRO A 950 12.48 39.56 72.17
N GLU A 951 13.44 39.41 71.23
CA GLU A 951 14.90 39.06 71.33
C GLU A 951 15.22 37.70 72.02
N GLU A 952 16.20 36.86 71.62
CA GLU A 952 17.55 37.04 71.07
C GLU A 952 18.07 35.79 70.30
N ASP A 953 18.96 36.05 69.34
CA ASP A 953 20.28 35.44 69.00
C ASP A 953 20.49 33.91 68.84
N ASP A 954 21.07 33.47 67.70
CA ASP A 954 22.51 33.62 67.41
C ASP A 954 22.87 33.23 65.95
N GLN A 955 23.79 34.00 65.39
CA GLN A 955 24.34 34.12 64.01
C GLN A 955 25.39 33.01 63.62
N PRO A 956 26.27 33.13 62.58
CA PRO A 956 26.14 33.23 61.08
C PRO A 956 27.30 32.41 60.37
N PRO A 957 27.92 32.73 59.18
CA PRO A 957 27.62 33.73 58.11
C PRO A 957 28.01 33.40 56.62
N GLU A 958 27.88 34.44 55.77
CA GLU A 958 28.62 34.86 54.53
C GLU A 958 28.28 34.19 53.18
N GLU A 959 28.14 34.88 52.03
CA GLU A 959 28.78 36.15 51.60
C GLU A 959 28.07 36.81 50.37
N ASP A 960 27.92 38.14 50.44
CA ASP A 960 28.12 39.22 49.44
C ASP A 960 27.53 39.23 48.00
N GLU A 961 26.43 39.98 47.85
CA GLU A 961 26.30 41.33 47.25
C GLU A 961 26.72 41.71 45.77
N LEU A 962 25.71 42.27 45.05
CA LEU A 962 25.68 43.38 44.05
C LEU A 962 25.61 43.05 42.52
N PRO A 963 25.17 43.98 41.62
CA PRO A 963 23.82 44.55 41.47
C PRO A 963 23.38 44.79 39.98
N GLU A 964 22.26 45.50 39.82
CA GLU A 964 21.61 46.12 38.65
C GLU A 964 22.50 46.75 37.55
N GLU A 965 22.02 46.82 36.29
CA GLU A 965 21.74 48.09 35.57
C GLU A 965 21.08 47.92 34.17
N GLU A 966 20.33 48.96 33.79
CA GLU A 966 19.53 49.16 32.58
C GLU A 966 20.29 49.82 31.38
N GLN A 967 19.87 49.44 30.15
CA GLN A 967 19.74 50.23 28.90
C GLN A 967 20.94 50.93 28.20
N GLU A 968 21.15 50.62 26.91
CA GLU A 968 21.11 51.52 25.71
C GLU A 968 22.09 51.15 24.54
N GLN A 969 21.48 50.85 23.38
CA GLN A 969 21.83 51.11 21.95
C GLN A 969 23.11 50.54 21.24
N PRO A 970 23.00 50.12 19.94
CA PRO A 970 24.11 49.65 19.07
C PRO A 970 24.69 50.76 18.17
N PRO A 971 25.89 50.61 17.53
CA PRO A 971 25.96 50.04 16.16
C PRO A 971 27.30 49.37 15.69
N GLU A 972 27.18 48.69 14.53
CA GLU A 972 28.10 48.45 13.38
C GLU A 972 29.21 47.36 13.37
N GLU A 973 28.94 46.37 12.49
CA GLU A 973 29.71 45.76 11.37
C GLU A 973 31.00 44.92 11.53
N ASP A 974 31.02 43.89 10.66
CA ASP A 974 32.08 43.02 10.12
C ASP A 974 32.54 41.78 10.92
N GLU A 975 32.21 40.59 10.40
CA GLU A 975 33.15 39.61 9.79
C GLU A 975 32.47 38.22 9.62
N GLN A 976 32.47 37.70 8.38
CA GLN A 976 32.01 36.36 7.97
C GLN A 976 32.98 35.24 8.43
N PRO A 977 32.55 33.97 8.56
CA PRO A 977 33.43 32.80 8.58
C PRO A 977 33.49 32.06 7.20
N PRO A 978 34.46 31.14 6.99
CA PRO A 978 35.04 30.85 5.69
C PRO A 978 34.48 29.62 4.96
N GLU A 979 34.58 29.63 3.63
CA GLU A 979 34.52 28.46 2.74
C GLU A 979 35.93 27.86 2.55
N GLU A 980 36.05 26.53 2.64
CA GLU A 980 37.22 25.74 2.20
C GLU A 980 36.75 24.75 1.10
N ASP A 981 37.27 24.95 -0.11
CA ASP A 981 38.16 24.06 -0.90
C ASP A 981 37.46 23.10 -1.89
N ARG A 982 37.39 23.55 -3.16
CA ARG A 982 37.26 22.71 -4.37
C ARG A 982 38.60 22.73 -5.13
N PRO A 983 39.11 21.60 -5.66
CA PRO A 983 40.34 21.62 -6.45
C PRO A 983 40.09 22.04 -7.91
N GLU A 984 41.13 22.69 -8.44
CA GLU A 984 41.26 23.24 -9.80
C GLU A 984 41.46 22.12 -10.85
N GLU A 985 40.80 22.26 -12.02
CA GLU A 985 41.32 21.73 -13.29
C GLU A 985 41.50 22.86 -14.32
N GLU A 986 42.65 22.83 -14.99
CA GLU A 986 43.15 23.82 -15.95
C GLU A 986 42.52 23.69 -17.36
N PRO A 987 42.59 24.75 -18.20
CA PRO A 987 41.91 24.80 -19.50
C PRO A 987 42.75 24.18 -20.63
N LEU A 988 42.09 23.48 -21.56
CA LEU A 988 42.67 23.13 -22.86
C LEU A 988 42.19 24.09 -23.95
N GLU A 989 43.19 24.56 -24.70
CA GLU A 989 43.15 25.60 -25.71
C GLU A 989 42.45 25.17 -27.02
N GLU A 990 41.95 26.19 -27.71
CA GLU A 990 41.46 26.24 -29.08
C GLU A 990 42.36 25.53 -30.11
N GLU A 991 41.77 24.75 -31.02
CA GLU A 991 42.22 24.72 -32.42
C GLU A 991 41.03 24.86 -33.38
N GLU A 992 41.00 26.01 -34.06
CA GLU A 992 40.28 26.22 -35.31
C GLU A 992 40.83 25.28 -36.40
N GLU A 993 39.97 24.55 -37.12
CA GLU A 993 40.24 24.27 -38.52
C GLU A 993 39.01 24.50 -39.42
N LEU A 994 39.31 25.06 -40.58
CA LEU A 994 38.48 25.79 -41.51
C LEU A 994 38.34 24.95 -42.79
N ILE A 995 37.18 25.05 -43.43
CA ILE A 995 36.84 24.85 -44.86
C ILE A 995 36.84 23.43 -45.48
N GLY A 996 35.65 23.04 -45.95
CA GLY A 996 35.43 22.00 -46.96
C GLY A 996 33.99 21.90 -47.42
#